data_AF-A0A9P5RZ43-F1
#
_entry.id   AF-A0A9P5RZ43-F1
#
_cell.length_a   1.000
_cell.length_b   1.000
_cell.length_c   1.000
_cell.angle_alpha   90.00
_cell.angle_beta   90.00
_cell.angle_gamma   90.00
#
_symmetry.space_group_name_H-M   'P 1'
#
loop_
_entity.id
_entity.type
_entity.pdbx_description
1 polymer ?
#
loop_
_entity_poly.entity_id
_entity_poly.type
_entity_poly.pdbx_seq_one_letter_code
_entity_poly.pdbx_strand_id
1 'polypeptide(L)'
;MAQATQDRIGWIGLGEMGYGMAKNLHSFLASHGSHLTVWNRSPGKTDAIKEQGARVATSIEDLASTSNVIFTSLANDAAVENVYEQLVRLASKVQEQIIFIDTSTIHPTTATKISQLVAAYPQHRYLQCPVFGRPDRAHAGQLVWVASGDAATIEKLQPYFGSMSKNTIDLKTTDVSKASSFKLMGNFFVVGTIELLAEGFALAEKVDIDKSAMLHFIESFFPAPSWIGYSQKIASGSTEKTGGFPVTLGLKDVGHMKKLAADHGATLPTADVAYRNLERMKAQGKGDQDWSSIIEVLREGPDAQNTPTSKTMTSQQQQADRIGWIGLGLLGFEMTQHLQKYLHTHKLPNLTVWNRTATKAVNFCTVAAPEVHVVHLIEDLFVSAADGSRVKANVIFTSLTNDAAVEKVYETLIRYAAIAQERTTFVDTGTLYPELSRRLQKELADLPQHHIYLQCPVFGRPEDARAAHLLWVASGDTNAVDRLRPYFEIMTSKVLDLKATDVTAASTLKLLGNFILMSNTSILAESVNIARKSNLDPQHLISWVDAFLPVPLLMGYSRRFVGGVEDEVGVNMTVGIATKDIKCLRRWAKTSGAPTPVVDAVYENFAIGNEKGYNGKWDFLLDNITVAVPVIEDIHRAIGTAVEEHKDKDVFIYFYASIDPATGKSWCPDCVTAGPVVDEYFSKIDNAVLIDAPVGDRPKWKDPNHFLRHDSVVKITAVPTLVHWSTKSQLVENDCEDLAKLDKFVKRA
;
A
#
# COMPACT_ATOMS: atom_id res chain seq x y z
N MET A 1 3.27 30.96 32.37
CA MET A 1 4.06 32.18 32.07
C MET A 1 5.02 32.54 33.21
N ALA A 2 4.57 32.70 34.46
CA ALA A 2 5.45 33.09 35.59
C ALA A 2 6.59 32.12 35.99
N GLN A 3 6.73 30.96 35.33
CA GLN A 3 7.70 29.91 35.69
C GLN A 3 8.98 29.96 34.84
N ALA A 4 8.92 30.51 33.62
CA ALA A 4 10.06 30.62 32.70
C ALA A 4 11.15 31.61 33.18
N THR A 5 10.85 32.41 34.21
CA THR A 5 11.75 33.41 34.80
C THR A 5 12.55 32.90 36.00
N GLN A 6 12.38 31.63 36.42
CA GLN A 6 13.15 31.02 37.52
C GLN A 6 14.04 29.83 37.10
N ASP A 7 13.67 29.09 36.04
CA ASP A 7 14.51 27.99 35.55
C ASP A 7 15.78 28.54 34.87
N ARG A 8 16.94 27.96 35.19
CA ARG A 8 18.25 28.30 34.62
C ARG A 8 18.64 27.18 33.66
N ILE A 9 18.62 27.46 32.36
CA ILE A 9 18.66 26.42 31.34
C ILE A 9 20.05 26.28 30.72
N GLY A 10 20.56 25.06 30.76
CA GLY A 10 21.80 24.63 30.14
C GLY A 10 21.56 23.75 28.90
N TRP A 11 22.43 23.84 27.90
CA TRP A 11 22.43 23.00 26.71
C TRP A 11 23.83 22.47 26.38
N ILE A 12 23.98 21.16 26.28
CA ILE A 12 25.23 20.47 25.93
C ILE A 12 25.08 19.78 24.56
N GLY A 13 25.90 20.19 23.60
CA GLY A 13 25.96 19.59 22.26
C GLY A 13 25.27 20.44 21.20
N LEU A 14 26.08 21.10 20.36
CA LEU A 14 25.66 22.01 19.29
C LEU A 14 26.06 21.45 17.91
N GLY A 15 25.73 20.18 17.66
CA GLY A 15 25.65 19.67 16.28
C GLY A 15 24.44 20.24 15.54
N GLU A 16 24.23 19.89 14.27
CA GLU A 16 23.18 20.50 13.43
C GLU A 16 21.78 20.49 14.07
N MET A 17 21.36 19.35 14.62
CA MET A 17 20.09 19.23 15.36
C MET A 17 20.10 20.03 16.68
N GLY A 18 21.19 19.91 17.45
CA GLY A 18 21.32 20.56 18.76
C GLY A 18 21.34 22.08 18.68
N TYR A 19 22.04 22.65 17.69
CA TYR A 19 22.06 24.09 17.44
C TYR A 19 20.70 24.62 17.00
N GLY A 20 20.01 23.93 16.07
CA GLY A 20 18.65 24.32 15.63
C GLY A 20 17.66 24.39 16.80
N MET A 21 17.68 23.39 17.69
CA MET A 21 16.87 23.38 18.91
C MET A 21 17.30 24.46 19.91
N ALA A 22 18.59 24.52 20.27
CA ALA A 22 19.13 25.50 21.21
C ALA A 22 18.86 26.95 20.80
N LYS A 23 18.93 27.27 19.49
CA LYS A 23 18.60 28.59 18.95
C LYS A 23 17.15 29.00 19.25
N ASN A 24 16.21 28.09 19.00
CA ASN A 24 14.78 28.36 19.21
C ASN A 24 14.45 28.48 20.71
N LEU A 25 15.01 27.60 21.53
CA LEU A 25 14.90 27.69 22.99
C LEU A 25 15.52 28.99 23.55
N HIS A 26 16.70 29.38 23.06
CA HIS A 26 17.32 30.64 23.46
C HIS A 26 16.47 31.85 23.07
N SER A 27 15.88 31.85 21.87
CA SER A 27 15.00 32.93 21.41
C SER A 27 13.75 33.06 22.31
N PHE A 28 13.17 31.92 22.72
CA PHE A 28 12.08 31.87 23.69
C PHE A 28 12.51 32.38 25.08
N LEU A 29 13.69 32.01 25.57
CA LEU A 29 14.20 32.49 26.87
C LEU A 29 14.48 34.01 26.83
N ALA A 30 15.04 34.51 25.73
CA ALA A 30 15.33 35.93 25.55
C ALA A 30 14.05 36.79 25.56
N SER A 31 12.95 36.30 24.94
CA SER A 31 11.65 36.98 25.00
C SER A 31 11.02 37.00 26.40
N HIS A 32 11.58 36.25 27.36
CA HIS A 32 11.19 36.22 28.77
C HIS A 32 12.26 36.81 29.70
N GLY A 33 13.26 37.51 29.16
CA GLY A 33 14.33 38.18 29.94
C GLY A 33 15.39 37.24 30.53
N SER A 34 15.47 35.99 30.05
CA SER A 34 16.46 35.00 30.45
C SER A 34 17.40 34.66 29.28
N HIS A 35 18.42 33.83 29.51
CA HIS A 35 19.38 33.40 28.49
C HIS A 35 19.68 31.91 28.61
N LEU A 36 20.09 31.29 27.50
CA LEU A 36 20.56 29.92 27.49
C LEU A 36 22.06 29.88 27.86
N THR A 37 22.46 28.92 28.70
CA THR A 37 23.88 28.59 28.91
C THR A 37 24.25 27.41 28.03
N VAL A 38 25.26 27.55 27.18
CA VAL A 38 25.62 26.52 26.19
C VAL A 38 27.05 26.01 26.38
N TRP A 39 27.27 24.73 26.10
CA TRP A 39 28.60 24.13 25.99
C TRP A 39 28.66 23.14 24.82
N ASN A 40 29.81 23.09 24.16
CA ASN A 40 30.09 22.09 23.13
C ASN A 40 31.58 21.68 23.17
N ARG A 41 31.85 20.38 23.00
CA ARG A 41 33.21 19.83 23.03
C ARG A 41 34.11 20.39 21.92
N SER A 42 33.57 20.55 20.72
CA SER A 42 34.34 21.08 19.57
C SER A 42 34.28 22.61 19.55
N PRO A 43 35.42 23.31 19.37
CA PRO A 43 35.46 24.77 19.22
C PRO A 43 34.57 25.30 18.09
N GLY A 44 34.24 26.59 18.14
CA GLY A 44 33.51 27.32 17.09
C GLY A 44 32.00 27.06 17.02
N LYS A 45 31.52 25.87 17.41
CA LYS A 45 30.08 25.52 17.36
C LYS A 45 29.19 26.35 18.31
N THR A 46 29.78 27.12 19.23
CA THR A 46 29.10 28.04 20.14
C THR A 46 28.93 29.46 19.60
N ASP A 47 29.67 29.84 18.56
CA ASP A 47 29.92 31.26 18.28
C ASP A 47 28.66 31.96 17.76
N ALA A 48 27.96 31.34 16.81
CA ALA A 48 26.73 31.88 16.24
C ALA A 48 25.56 31.99 17.25
N ILE A 49 25.53 31.22 18.34
CA ILE A 49 24.51 31.36 19.40
C ILE A 49 24.95 32.31 20.51
N LYS A 50 26.27 32.44 20.75
CA LYS A 50 26.86 33.48 21.61
C LYS A 50 26.56 34.88 21.07
N GLU A 51 26.66 35.08 19.76
CA GLU A 51 26.31 36.34 19.07
C GLU A 51 24.84 36.73 19.26
N GLN A 52 23.95 35.76 19.52
CA GLN A 52 22.52 35.99 19.80
C GLN A 52 22.25 36.33 21.28
N GLY A 53 23.25 36.26 22.16
CA GLY A 53 23.14 36.59 23.59
C GLY A 53 23.23 35.41 24.56
N ALA A 54 23.53 34.20 24.09
CA ALA A 54 23.70 33.04 24.96
C ALA A 54 25.01 33.08 25.75
N ARG A 55 24.99 32.62 27.02
CA ARG A 55 26.20 32.43 27.83
C ARG A 55 26.93 31.19 27.32
N VAL A 56 28.20 31.32 26.97
CA VAL A 56 29.06 30.15 26.69
C VAL A 56 29.75 29.73 27.98
N ALA A 57 29.48 28.51 28.43
CA ALA A 57 30.20 27.92 29.54
C ALA A 57 31.60 27.45 29.11
N THR A 58 32.56 27.52 30.02
CA THR A 58 33.95 27.09 29.81
C THR A 58 34.13 25.57 29.93
N SER A 59 33.22 24.90 30.65
CA SER A 59 33.26 23.46 30.92
C SER A 59 31.86 22.91 31.22
N ILE A 60 31.73 21.58 31.28
CA ILE A 60 30.51 20.92 31.79
C ILE A 60 30.24 21.31 33.26
N GLU A 61 31.28 21.54 34.07
CA GLU A 61 31.17 21.96 35.47
C GLU A 61 30.61 23.39 35.60
N ASP A 62 31.09 24.32 34.79
CA ASP A 62 30.56 25.70 34.70
C ASP A 62 29.06 25.68 34.34
N LEU A 63 28.67 24.93 33.30
CA LEU A 63 27.27 24.78 32.89
C LEU A 63 26.41 24.13 33.98
N ALA A 64 26.87 23.03 34.58
CA ALA A 64 26.13 22.33 35.62
C ALA A 64 25.98 23.14 36.91
N SER A 65 26.98 23.97 37.27
CA SER A 65 26.89 24.84 38.45
C SER A 65 25.91 26.00 38.28
N THR A 66 25.60 26.38 37.03
CA THR A 66 24.74 27.53 36.70
C THR A 66 23.33 27.13 36.27
N SER A 67 23.08 25.85 35.97
CA SER A 67 21.82 25.37 35.36
C SER A 67 21.07 24.38 36.26
N ASN A 68 19.73 24.48 36.33
CA ASN A 68 18.85 23.50 37.00
C ASN A 68 17.95 22.72 36.01
N VAL A 69 17.92 23.11 34.74
CA VAL A 69 17.35 22.33 33.63
C VAL A 69 18.43 22.15 32.58
N ILE A 70 18.84 20.93 32.25
CA ILE A 70 19.98 20.64 31.37
C ILE A 70 19.54 19.74 30.22
N PHE A 71 19.61 20.27 29.01
CA PHE A 71 19.38 19.54 27.76
C PHE A 71 20.70 18.99 27.22
N THR A 72 20.68 17.78 26.67
CA THR A 72 21.81 17.17 25.96
C THR A 72 21.40 16.73 24.55
N SER A 73 22.31 16.89 23.57
CA SER A 73 22.12 16.45 22.19
C SER A 73 23.44 15.96 21.60
N LEU A 74 23.68 14.65 21.73
CA LEU A 74 24.99 14.02 21.60
C LEU A 74 25.00 12.92 20.52
N ALA A 75 26.19 12.61 20.01
CA ALA A 75 26.34 11.82 18.78
C ALA A 75 26.07 10.32 18.95
N ASN A 76 26.40 9.75 20.11
CA ASN A 76 26.32 8.31 20.39
C ASN A 76 26.30 8.03 21.92
N ASP A 77 26.03 6.78 22.26
CA ASP A 77 25.92 6.25 23.62
C ASP A 77 27.15 6.54 24.47
N ALA A 78 28.36 6.34 23.94
CA ALA A 78 29.60 6.60 24.67
C ALA A 78 29.78 8.09 25.03
N ALA A 79 29.34 9.00 24.16
CA ALA A 79 29.32 10.43 24.45
C ALA A 79 28.26 10.80 25.50
N VAL A 80 27.08 10.17 25.45
CA VAL A 80 26.04 10.34 26.46
C VAL A 80 26.53 9.83 27.82
N GLU A 81 27.02 8.61 27.91
CA GLU A 81 27.56 8.01 29.14
C GLU A 81 28.65 8.88 29.77
N ASN A 82 29.65 9.31 28.98
CA ASN A 82 30.73 10.15 29.48
C ASN A 82 30.26 11.53 29.99
N VAL A 83 29.28 12.15 29.34
CA VAL A 83 28.72 13.44 29.79
C VAL A 83 27.85 13.26 31.04
N TYR A 84 27.01 12.23 31.09
CA TYR A 84 26.13 11.98 32.23
C TYR A 84 26.88 11.50 33.49
N GLU A 85 27.95 10.71 33.34
CA GLU A 85 28.87 10.38 34.44
C GLU A 85 29.46 11.63 35.10
N GLN A 86 29.81 12.64 34.30
CA GLN A 86 30.27 13.94 34.81
C GLN A 86 29.14 14.76 35.42
N LEU A 87 28.01 14.91 34.73
CA LEU A 87 26.86 15.68 35.22
C LEU A 87 26.32 15.15 36.54
N VAL A 88 26.16 13.84 36.70
CA VAL A 88 25.64 13.25 37.95
C VAL A 88 26.65 13.35 39.08
N ARG A 89 27.95 13.17 38.83
CA ARG A 89 29.03 13.41 39.81
C ARG A 89 29.08 14.86 40.30
N LEU A 90 28.67 15.82 39.47
CA LEU A 90 28.56 17.23 39.85
C LEU A 90 27.26 17.49 40.63
N ALA A 91 26.14 16.97 40.13
CA ALA A 91 24.82 17.09 40.74
C ALA A 91 24.75 16.47 42.14
N SER A 92 25.53 15.42 42.43
CA SER A 92 25.63 14.81 43.76
C SER A 92 26.03 15.78 44.89
N LYS A 93 26.55 16.96 44.55
CA LYS A 93 26.94 18.03 45.48
C LYS A 93 25.89 19.15 45.60
N VAL A 94 24.81 19.09 44.82
CA VAL A 94 23.80 20.13 44.67
C VAL A 94 22.51 19.73 45.38
N GLN A 95 22.02 20.60 46.28
CA GLN A 95 20.77 20.40 47.02
C GLN A 95 19.53 20.77 46.18
N GLU A 96 19.68 21.69 45.22
CA GLU A 96 18.61 22.04 44.27
C GLU A 96 18.32 20.86 43.33
N GLN A 97 17.04 20.67 42.99
CA GLN A 97 16.66 19.71 41.95
C GLN A 97 17.30 20.12 40.61
N ILE A 98 17.76 19.12 39.87
CA ILE A 98 18.25 19.28 38.49
C ILE A 98 17.41 18.34 37.64
N ILE A 99 16.89 18.85 36.53
CA ILE A 99 16.15 18.09 35.54
C ILE A 99 17.03 17.92 34.31
N PHE A 100 17.37 16.69 33.97
CA PHE A 100 18.15 16.33 32.79
C PHE A 100 17.22 15.85 31.67
N ILE A 101 17.46 16.31 30.45
CA ILE A 101 16.69 15.95 29.26
C ILE A 101 17.64 15.53 28.15
N ASP A 102 17.68 14.23 27.83
CA ASP A 102 18.46 13.74 26.68
C ASP A 102 17.63 13.70 25.41
N THR A 103 18.10 14.38 24.36
CA THR A 103 17.49 14.39 23.02
C THR A 103 18.24 13.48 22.04
N SER A 104 19.28 12.79 22.52
CA SER A 104 20.17 11.97 21.70
C SER A 104 19.48 10.70 21.21
N THR A 105 19.95 10.17 20.08
CA THR A 105 19.53 8.85 19.60
C THR A 105 20.52 7.80 20.10
N ILE A 106 20.12 7.10 21.17
CA ILE A 106 20.89 6.08 21.90
C ILE A 106 20.10 4.78 22.03
N HIS A 107 20.78 3.70 22.40
CA HIS A 107 20.14 2.42 22.69
C HIS A 107 19.29 2.49 23.99
N PRO A 108 18.15 1.77 24.08
CA PRO A 108 17.31 1.76 25.27
C PRO A 108 18.06 1.35 26.56
N THR A 109 19.01 0.41 26.46
CA THR A 109 19.87 0.01 27.60
C THR A 109 20.71 1.17 28.14
N THR A 110 21.15 2.09 27.28
CA THR A 110 21.93 3.26 27.67
C THR A 110 21.04 4.27 28.39
N ALA A 111 19.83 4.53 27.88
CA ALA A 111 18.84 5.34 28.59
C ALA A 111 18.51 4.76 29.99
N THR A 112 18.38 3.43 30.11
CA THR A 112 18.23 2.75 31.41
C THR A 112 19.45 2.96 32.33
N LYS A 113 20.68 2.82 31.82
CA LYS A 113 21.93 3.06 32.58
C LYS A 113 21.98 4.50 33.13
N ILE A 114 21.65 5.50 32.29
CA ILE A 114 21.63 6.90 32.73
C ILE A 114 20.52 7.15 33.76
N SER A 115 19.33 6.58 33.56
CA SER A 115 18.22 6.66 34.52
C SER A 115 18.63 6.14 35.90
N GLN A 116 19.27 4.96 35.95
CA GLN A 116 19.76 4.36 37.19
C GLN A 116 20.84 5.22 37.86
N LEU A 117 21.75 5.82 37.08
CA LEU A 117 22.77 6.72 37.57
C LEU A 117 22.17 7.98 38.22
N VAL A 118 21.16 8.60 37.59
CA VAL A 118 20.44 9.75 38.15
C VAL A 118 19.59 9.35 39.36
N ALA A 119 18.94 8.18 39.33
CA ALA A 119 18.07 7.69 40.40
C ALA A 119 18.79 7.43 41.75
N ALA A 120 20.12 7.33 41.75
CA ALA A 120 20.92 7.33 42.98
C ALA A 120 20.77 8.64 43.80
N TYR A 121 20.21 9.69 43.20
CA TYR A 121 19.97 11.00 43.80
C TYR A 121 18.49 11.41 43.62
N PRO A 122 17.58 10.95 44.51
CA PRO A 122 16.13 11.03 44.31
C PRO A 122 15.52 12.43 44.13
N GLN A 123 16.27 13.49 44.44
CA GLN A 123 15.87 14.87 44.19
C GLN A 123 15.96 15.28 42.72
N HIS A 124 16.83 14.66 41.92
CA HIS A 124 17.00 14.99 40.50
C HIS A 124 16.01 14.21 39.61
N ARG A 125 15.87 14.60 38.34
CA ARG A 125 14.99 13.96 37.35
C ARG A 125 15.73 13.71 36.05
N TYR A 126 15.43 12.60 35.39
CA TYR A 126 15.92 12.27 34.05
C TYR A 126 14.73 12.02 33.13
N LEU A 127 14.72 12.65 31.96
CA LEU A 127 13.77 12.42 30.88
C LEU A 127 14.53 12.01 29.62
N GLN A 128 14.02 10.99 28.93
CA GLN A 128 14.45 10.65 27.58
C GLN A 128 13.48 11.29 26.59
N CYS A 129 13.96 12.25 25.82
CA CYS A 129 13.18 13.11 24.92
C CYS A 129 13.76 13.20 23.48
N PRO A 130 14.04 12.07 22.79
CA PRO A 130 14.47 12.09 21.40
C PRO A 130 13.44 12.73 20.46
N VAL A 131 13.94 13.21 19.31
CA VAL A 131 13.16 14.02 18.37
C VAL A 131 13.11 13.43 16.96
N PHE A 132 12.02 13.72 16.24
CA PHE A 132 11.85 13.45 14.81
C PHE A 132 11.82 14.74 14.00
N GLY A 133 12.56 14.71 12.89
CA GLY A 133 12.74 15.84 11.97
C GLY A 133 14.17 15.92 11.49
N ARG A 134 14.37 16.65 10.40
CA ARG A 134 15.68 16.99 9.81
C ARG A 134 16.21 18.30 10.39
N PRO A 135 17.49 18.67 10.15
CA PRO A 135 18.05 19.94 10.63
C PRO A 135 17.24 21.18 10.23
N ASP A 136 16.71 21.25 9.01
CA ASP A 136 15.84 22.36 8.55
C ASP A 136 14.57 22.50 9.42
N ARG A 137 14.02 21.37 9.88
CA ARG A 137 12.86 21.34 10.79
C ARG A 137 13.24 21.68 12.23
N ALA A 138 14.48 21.37 12.65
CA ALA A 138 15.02 21.79 13.95
C ALA A 138 15.21 23.31 14.00
N HIS A 139 15.78 23.91 12.94
CA HIS A 139 15.90 25.36 12.80
C HIS A 139 14.55 26.07 12.77
N ALA A 140 13.52 25.47 12.16
CA ALA A 140 12.17 26.03 12.09
C ALA A 140 11.31 25.80 13.35
N GLY A 141 11.80 25.09 14.37
CA GLY A 141 11.00 24.73 15.56
C GLY A 141 9.84 23.77 15.26
N GLN A 142 9.95 22.97 14.19
CA GLN A 142 8.88 22.08 13.69
C GLN A 142 9.17 20.59 13.88
N LEU A 143 9.93 20.23 14.91
CA LEU A 143 10.19 18.85 15.29
C LEU A 143 8.95 18.19 15.90
N VAL A 144 8.97 16.86 15.97
CA VAL A 144 8.06 16.06 16.82
C VAL A 144 8.89 15.44 17.94
N TRP A 145 8.60 15.78 19.18
CA TRP A 145 9.29 15.23 20.36
C TRP A 145 8.63 13.92 20.80
N VAL A 146 9.39 13.00 21.37
CA VAL A 146 8.87 11.80 22.04
C VAL A 146 9.44 11.73 23.44
N ALA A 147 8.60 11.90 24.46
CA ALA A 147 9.02 12.03 25.85
C ALA A 147 8.65 10.80 26.69
N SER A 148 9.53 10.41 27.60
CA SER A 148 9.28 9.43 28.66
C SER A 148 10.06 9.78 29.93
N GLY A 149 9.49 9.41 31.08
CA GLY A 149 9.95 9.81 32.41
C GLY A 149 8.80 10.32 33.28
N ASP A 150 9.11 11.20 34.23
CA ASP A 150 8.11 11.75 35.16
C ASP A 150 7.11 12.68 34.46
N ALA A 151 5.83 12.33 34.50
CA ALA A 151 4.78 13.03 33.75
C ALA A 151 4.58 14.49 34.19
N ALA A 152 4.68 14.79 35.50
CA ALA A 152 4.58 16.16 36.01
C ALA A 152 5.77 17.03 35.56
N THR A 153 6.96 16.43 35.48
CA THR A 153 8.16 17.07 34.91
C THR A 153 7.99 17.31 33.40
N ILE A 154 7.45 16.35 32.65
CA ILE A 154 7.13 16.51 31.22
C ILE A 154 6.11 17.63 31.00
N GLU A 155 5.08 17.74 31.85
CA GLU A 155 4.08 18.80 31.81
C GLU A 155 4.69 20.17 32.10
N LYS A 156 5.51 20.30 33.17
CA LYS A 156 6.25 21.53 33.49
C LYS A 156 7.07 22.05 32.31
N LEU A 157 7.72 21.15 31.56
CA LEU A 157 8.65 21.50 30.48
C LEU A 157 7.98 21.75 29.11
N GLN A 158 6.66 21.55 28.97
CA GLN A 158 5.96 21.78 27.69
C GLN A 158 6.21 23.16 27.06
N PRO A 159 6.30 24.29 27.78
CA PRO A 159 6.62 25.58 27.17
C PRO A 159 7.98 25.59 26.46
N TYR A 160 8.99 24.89 27.00
CA TYR A 160 10.30 24.77 26.37
C TYR A 160 10.24 23.82 25.17
N PHE A 161 9.57 22.67 25.28
CA PHE A 161 9.41 21.75 24.15
C PHE A 161 8.63 22.40 22.99
N GLY A 162 7.56 23.15 23.28
CA GLY A 162 6.76 23.88 22.30
C GLY A 162 7.51 25.01 21.60
N SER A 163 8.60 25.54 22.18
CA SER A 163 9.47 26.49 21.46
C SER A 163 10.31 25.82 20.35
N MET A 164 10.50 24.50 20.41
CA MET A 164 11.36 23.72 19.51
C MET A 164 10.59 22.71 18.64
N SER A 165 9.27 22.59 18.82
CA SER A 165 8.46 21.52 18.24
C SER A 165 7.06 21.96 17.84
N LYS A 166 6.50 21.24 16.86
CA LYS A 166 5.08 21.36 16.50
C LYS A 166 4.18 20.39 17.27
N ASN A 167 4.76 19.39 17.93
CA ASN A 167 4.04 18.35 18.69
C ASN A 167 4.98 17.61 19.67
N THR A 168 4.43 17.16 20.80
CA THR A 168 5.08 16.28 21.77
C THR A 168 4.25 15.02 21.97
N ILE A 169 4.81 13.86 21.63
CA ILE A 169 4.24 12.55 21.97
C ILE A 169 4.78 12.15 23.35
N ASP A 170 3.99 12.41 24.39
CA ASP A 170 4.27 11.91 25.73
C ASP A 170 3.84 10.44 25.82
N LEU A 171 4.80 9.53 26.06
CA LEU A 171 4.55 8.09 26.14
C LEU A 171 3.88 7.65 27.45
N LYS A 172 3.60 8.58 28.38
CA LYS A 172 2.88 8.33 29.66
C LYS A 172 3.47 7.20 30.50
N THR A 173 4.79 7.08 30.50
CA THR A 173 5.55 6.03 31.18
C THR A 173 6.82 6.58 31.83
N THR A 174 7.12 6.10 33.04
CA THR A 174 8.36 6.41 33.77
C THR A 174 9.56 5.59 33.29
N ASP A 175 9.34 4.53 32.49
CA ASP A 175 10.41 3.79 31.82
C ASP A 175 10.97 4.62 30.66
N VAL A 176 12.04 5.36 30.96
CA VAL A 176 12.71 6.25 29.98
C VAL A 176 13.33 5.50 28.79
N SER A 177 13.48 4.17 28.86
CA SER A 177 13.95 3.39 27.72
C SER A 177 12.93 3.39 26.57
N LYS A 178 11.64 3.61 26.87
CA LYS A 178 10.53 3.61 25.91
C LYS A 178 10.67 4.67 24.82
N ALA A 179 11.11 5.89 25.13
CA ALA A 179 11.30 6.90 24.09
C ALA A 179 12.47 6.58 23.16
N SER A 180 13.55 5.99 23.65
CA SER A 180 14.63 5.47 22.79
C SER A 180 14.14 4.33 21.89
N SER A 181 13.39 3.37 22.44
CA SER A 181 12.79 2.29 21.64
C SER A 181 11.87 2.83 20.55
N PHE A 182 11.00 3.78 20.89
CA PHE A 182 10.09 4.43 19.95
C PHE A 182 10.84 5.23 18.88
N LYS A 183 11.90 5.96 19.25
CA LYS A 183 12.76 6.69 18.32
C LYS A 183 13.39 5.76 17.29
N LEU A 184 13.90 4.61 17.72
CA LEU A 184 14.49 3.61 16.83
C LEU A 184 13.44 3.01 15.88
N MET A 185 12.22 2.73 16.34
CA MET A 185 11.12 2.28 15.47
C MET A 185 10.74 3.32 14.41
N GLY A 186 10.57 4.59 14.78
CA GLY A 186 10.28 5.63 13.78
C GLY A 186 11.43 5.88 12.81
N ASN A 187 12.69 5.75 13.25
CA ASN A 187 13.85 5.82 12.33
C ASN A 187 13.94 4.57 11.42
N PHE A 188 13.47 3.40 11.86
CA PHE A 188 13.36 2.20 11.02
C PHE A 188 12.40 2.41 9.85
N PHE A 189 11.24 3.06 10.06
CA PHE A 189 10.40 3.51 8.96
C PHE A 189 11.15 4.41 7.99
N VAL A 190 11.83 5.45 8.50
CA VAL A 190 12.48 6.44 7.63
C VAL A 190 13.55 5.79 6.76
N VAL A 191 14.43 4.94 7.33
CA VAL A 191 15.44 4.25 6.54
C VAL A 191 14.85 3.19 5.60
N GLY A 192 13.80 2.46 6.03
CA GLY A 192 13.10 1.49 5.19
C GLY A 192 12.42 2.16 3.98
N THR A 193 11.80 3.33 4.17
CA THR A 193 11.27 4.13 3.06
C THR A 193 12.39 4.65 2.13
N ILE A 194 13.54 5.07 2.67
CA ILE A 194 14.67 5.52 1.83
C ILE A 194 15.22 4.37 0.98
N GLU A 195 15.43 3.20 1.58
CA GLU A 195 15.88 1.99 0.87
C GLU A 195 14.90 1.62 -0.25
N LEU A 196 13.60 1.60 0.08
CA LEU A 196 12.50 1.32 -0.84
C LEU A 196 12.43 2.31 -2.02
N LEU A 197 12.55 3.60 -1.75
CA LEU A 197 12.59 4.63 -2.79
C LEU A 197 13.83 4.46 -3.65
N ALA A 198 15.00 4.24 -3.04
CA ALA A 198 16.25 4.03 -3.77
C ALA A 198 16.20 2.80 -4.69
N GLU A 199 15.66 1.68 -4.22
CA GLU A 199 15.47 0.45 -5.01
C GLU A 199 14.43 0.66 -6.12
N GLY A 200 13.33 1.34 -5.83
CA GLY A 200 12.31 1.69 -6.83
C GLY A 200 12.83 2.62 -7.94
N PHE A 201 13.61 3.65 -7.59
CA PHE A 201 14.25 4.54 -8.57
C PHE A 201 15.37 3.83 -9.36
N ALA A 202 16.20 3.00 -8.73
CA ALA A 202 17.22 2.23 -9.43
C ALA A 202 16.60 1.23 -10.43
N LEU A 203 15.51 0.57 -10.05
CA LEU A 203 14.78 -0.34 -10.94
C LEU A 203 14.07 0.44 -12.08
N ALA A 204 13.47 1.60 -11.81
CA ALA A 204 12.91 2.48 -12.83
C ALA A 204 13.96 2.96 -13.85
N GLU A 205 15.17 3.31 -13.39
CA GLU A 205 16.27 3.73 -14.26
C GLU A 205 16.75 2.59 -15.18
N LYS A 206 16.84 1.35 -14.68
CA LYS A 206 17.28 0.17 -15.45
C LYS A 206 16.34 -0.26 -16.58
N VAL A 207 15.13 0.28 -16.60
CA VAL A 207 14.02 -0.17 -17.46
C VAL A 207 13.38 1.01 -18.19
N ASP A 208 14.19 2.06 -18.38
CA ASP A 208 13.91 3.24 -19.20
C ASP A 208 12.70 4.09 -18.74
N ILE A 209 12.26 3.95 -17.48
CA ILE A 209 11.28 4.85 -16.86
C ILE A 209 11.99 6.11 -16.37
N ASP A 210 11.54 7.25 -16.89
CA ASP A 210 12.10 8.54 -16.53
C ASP A 210 11.90 8.90 -15.04
N LYS A 211 12.91 9.51 -14.43
CA LYS A 211 12.92 9.86 -13.01
C LYS A 211 11.85 10.90 -12.65
N SER A 212 11.49 11.79 -13.58
CA SER A 212 10.40 12.75 -13.37
C SER A 212 9.04 12.07 -13.43
N ALA A 213 8.85 11.02 -14.25
CA ALA A 213 7.63 10.22 -14.22
C ALA A 213 7.48 9.46 -12.90
N MET A 214 8.57 8.89 -12.38
CA MET A 214 8.58 8.22 -11.06
C MET A 214 8.33 9.21 -9.91
N LEU A 215 8.94 10.40 -9.94
CA LEU A 215 8.68 11.47 -8.97
C LEU A 215 7.22 11.94 -9.03
N HIS A 216 6.69 12.18 -10.24
CA HIS A 216 5.30 12.60 -10.46
C HIS A 216 4.31 11.53 -9.96
N PHE A 217 4.62 10.25 -10.17
CA PHE A 217 3.84 9.14 -9.62
C PHE A 217 3.80 9.17 -8.08
N ILE A 218 4.94 9.37 -7.42
CA ILE A 218 5.04 9.48 -5.96
C ILE A 218 4.27 10.71 -5.45
N GLU A 219 4.44 11.87 -6.06
CA GLU A 219 3.70 13.10 -5.74
C GLU A 219 2.18 12.94 -5.91
N SER A 220 1.74 12.05 -6.80
CA SER A 220 0.31 11.80 -7.07
C SER A 220 -0.31 10.78 -6.13
N PHE A 221 0.36 9.66 -5.90
CA PHE A 221 -0.20 8.49 -5.23
C PHE A 221 0.29 8.32 -3.78
N PHE A 222 1.42 8.93 -3.43
CA PHE A 222 2.03 8.89 -2.10
C PHE A 222 2.48 10.28 -1.61
N PRO A 223 1.56 11.25 -1.43
CA PRO A 223 1.89 12.66 -1.21
C PRO A 223 2.42 13.02 0.20
N ALA A 224 3.28 12.17 0.80
CA ALA A 224 4.00 12.50 2.03
C ALA A 224 5.15 13.50 1.75
N PRO A 225 5.22 14.65 2.46
CA PRO A 225 6.30 15.62 2.27
C PRO A 225 7.71 15.06 2.48
N SER A 226 7.86 14.07 3.36
CA SER A 226 9.13 13.35 3.58
C SER A 226 9.49 12.44 2.41
N TRP A 227 8.52 11.71 1.84
CA TRP A 227 8.74 10.79 0.72
C TRP A 227 9.05 11.57 -0.55
N ILE A 228 8.29 12.64 -0.83
CA ILE A 228 8.57 13.59 -1.91
C ILE A 228 9.98 14.18 -1.73
N GLY A 229 10.32 14.66 -0.53
CA GLY A 229 11.63 15.25 -0.25
C GLY A 229 12.82 14.30 -0.46
N TYR A 230 12.69 13.01 -0.13
CA TYR A 230 13.72 12.02 -0.45
C TYR A 230 13.72 11.64 -1.94
N SER A 231 12.55 11.52 -2.56
CA SER A 231 12.43 11.23 -4.00
C SER A 231 13.07 12.33 -4.85
N GLN A 232 12.89 13.60 -4.47
CA GLN A 232 13.54 14.74 -5.13
C GLN A 232 15.06 14.71 -4.99
N LYS A 233 15.61 14.34 -3.82
CA LYS A 233 17.07 14.12 -3.66
C LYS A 233 17.59 13.00 -4.56
N ILE A 234 16.90 11.86 -4.57
CA ILE A 234 17.26 10.67 -5.34
C ILE A 234 17.23 10.94 -6.84
N ALA A 235 16.17 11.60 -7.32
CA ALA A 235 15.97 11.95 -8.74
C ALA A 235 16.97 13.01 -9.23
N SER A 236 17.23 14.06 -8.42
CA SER A 236 18.19 15.13 -8.76
C SER A 236 19.65 14.71 -8.65
N GLY A 237 19.96 13.60 -7.98
CA GLY A 237 21.33 13.23 -7.64
C GLY A 237 21.97 14.13 -6.58
N SER A 238 21.20 14.97 -5.90
CA SER A 238 21.68 15.85 -4.81
C SER A 238 21.85 15.05 -3.51
N THR A 239 22.80 14.12 -3.52
CA THR A 239 23.26 13.30 -2.38
C THR A 239 24.35 13.99 -1.56
N GLU A 240 24.42 15.32 -1.63
CA GLU A 240 25.54 16.13 -1.15
C GLU A 240 25.82 16.01 0.35
N LYS A 241 27.07 16.31 0.73
CA LYS A 241 27.58 16.26 2.11
C LYS A 241 26.97 17.30 3.05
N THR A 242 26.37 18.36 2.52
CA THR A 242 25.92 19.53 3.29
C THR A 242 24.42 19.52 3.55
N GLY A 243 24.03 19.50 4.84
CA GLY A 243 22.63 19.55 5.28
C GLY A 243 21.88 18.20 5.31
N GLY A 244 22.56 17.11 4.96
CA GLY A 244 22.00 15.75 5.01
C GLY A 244 22.15 15.04 6.37
N PHE A 245 21.58 13.83 6.48
CA PHE A 245 21.83 12.93 7.61
C PHE A 245 22.91 11.90 7.25
N PRO A 246 24.14 11.96 7.82
CA PRO A 246 25.26 11.16 7.35
C PRO A 246 25.05 9.64 7.40
N VAL A 247 25.53 8.93 6.38
CA VAL A 247 25.59 7.45 6.30
C VAL A 247 26.15 6.82 7.58
N THR A 248 27.18 7.42 8.19
CA THR A 248 27.75 6.93 9.46
C THR A 248 26.80 7.02 10.65
N LEU A 249 25.93 8.03 10.71
CA LEU A 249 24.91 8.14 11.75
C LEU A 249 23.72 7.21 11.46
N GLY A 250 23.33 7.09 10.18
CA GLY A 250 22.36 6.10 9.72
C GLY A 250 22.76 4.68 10.10
N LEU A 251 24.00 4.27 9.80
CA LEU A 251 24.51 2.94 10.11
C LEU A 251 24.49 2.64 11.63
N LYS A 252 24.80 3.65 12.46
CA LYS A 252 24.71 3.55 13.93
C LYS A 252 23.25 3.35 14.38
N ASP A 253 22.33 4.16 13.88
CA ASP A 253 20.90 4.05 14.18
C ASP A 253 20.31 2.70 13.75
N VAL A 254 20.62 2.20 12.54
CA VAL A 254 20.17 0.86 12.09
C VAL A 254 20.80 -0.26 12.91
N GLY A 255 22.06 -0.10 13.34
CA GLY A 255 22.69 -1.01 14.30
C GLY A 255 21.93 -1.11 15.62
N HIS A 256 21.45 0.02 16.15
CA HIS A 256 20.59 0.02 17.34
C HIS A 256 19.22 -0.62 17.10
N MET A 257 18.58 -0.41 15.94
CA MET A 257 17.31 -1.07 15.60
C MET A 257 17.44 -2.59 15.58
N LYS A 258 18.50 -3.09 14.93
CA LYS A 258 18.80 -4.53 14.85
C LYS A 258 19.06 -5.13 16.22
N LYS A 259 19.81 -4.42 17.08
CA LYS A 259 20.03 -4.86 18.47
C LYS A 259 18.72 -4.86 19.27
N LEU A 260 17.92 -3.80 19.20
CA LEU A 260 16.62 -3.71 19.87
C LEU A 260 15.69 -4.86 19.47
N ALA A 261 15.66 -5.20 18.18
CA ALA A 261 14.89 -6.34 17.68
C ALA A 261 15.40 -7.67 18.26
N ALA A 262 16.72 -7.91 18.23
CA ALA A 262 17.33 -9.11 18.79
C ALA A 262 17.07 -9.26 20.30
N ASP A 263 17.22 -8.17 21.07
CA ASP A 263 16.97 -8.13 22.52
C ASP A 263 15.51 -8.49 22.89
N HIS A 264 14.57 -8.37 21.95
CA HIS A 264 13.14 -8.71 22.11
C HIS A 264 12.69 -9.90 21.24
N GLY A 265 13.61 -10.67 20.66
CA GLY A 265 13.28 -11.83 19.82
C GLY A 265 12.44 -11.48 18.58
N ALA A 266 12.70 -10.33 17.96
CA ALA A 266 12.11 -9.89 16.70
C ALA A 266 13.15 -9.90 15.58
N THR A 267 12.69 -10.03 14.34
CA THR A 267 13.49 -9.99 13.12
C THR A 267 13.10 -8.77 12.30
N LEU A 268 14.08 -8.13 11.64
CA LEU A 268 13.87 -6.98 10.75
C LEU A 268 14.58 -7.18 9.40
N PRO A 269 14.06 -8.05 8.51
CA PRO A 269 14.71 -8.32 7.22
C PRO A 269 14.98 -7.05 6.41
N THR A 270 14.06 -6.09 6.45
CA THR A 270 14.21 -4.79 5.77
C THR A 270 15.36 -3.95 6.36
N ALA A 271 15.58 -4.00 7.68
CA ALA A 271 16.72 -3.34 8.32
C ALA A 271 18.06 -4.03 8.01
N ASP A 272 18.05 -5.35 7.81
CA ASP A 272 19.24 -6.11 7.41
C ASP A 272 19.71 -5.79 5.98
N VAL A 273 18.79 -5.41 5.08
CA VAL A 273 19.13 -4.87 3.76
C VAL A 273 19.79 -3.50 3.89
N ALA A 274 19.10 -2.54 4.53
CA ALA A 274 19.60 -1.18 4.70
C ALA A 274 20.96 -1.13 5.45
N TYR A 275 21.15 -1.97 6.47
CA TYR A 275 22.41 -2.05 7.20
C TYR A 275 23.59 -2.42 6.29
N ARG A 276 23.43 -3.47 5.46
CA ARG A 276 24.47 -3.94 4.53
C ARG A 276 24.82 -2.88 3.49
N ASN A 277 23.82 -2.18 2.95
CA ASN A 277 24.04 -1.16 1.95
C ASN A 277 24.71 0.11 2.54
N LEU A 278 24.32 0.55 3.75
CA LEU A 278 25.03 1.59 4.50
C LEU A 278 26.49 1.18 4.84
N GLU A 279 26.74 -0.09 5.15
CA GLU A 279 28.09 -0.62 5.34
C GLU A 279 28.94 -0.55 4.07
N ARG A 280 28.39 -0.96 2.91
CA ARG A 280 29.03 -0.82 1.59
C ARG A 280 29.39 0.63 1.31
N MET A 281 28.46 1.57 1.52
CA MET A 281 28.72 3.00 1.34
C MET A 281 29.86 3.52 2.23
N LYS A 282 29.86 3.14 3.51
CA LYS A 282 30.94 3.51 4.44
C LYS A 282 32.29 2.93 3.98
N ALA A 283 32.32 1.69 3.50
CA ALA A 283 33.54 1.06 2.96
C ALA A 283 34.05 1.76 1.67
N GLN A 284 33.15 2.33 0.87
CA GLN A 284 33.49 3.18 -0.29
C GLN A 284 33.95 4.60 0.09
N GLY A 285 34.11 4.93 1.38
CA GLY A 285 34.50 6.27 1.84
C GLY A 285 33.37 7.31 1.79
N LYS A 286 32.11 6.89 1.56
CA LYS A 286 30.93 7.76 1.44
C LYS A 286 30.23 8.05 2.78
N GLY A 287 30.92 7.82 3.90
CA GLY A 287 30.34 7.91 5.25
C GLY A 287 29.74 9.27 5.66
N ASP A 288 30.17 10.35 5.00
CA ASP A 288 29.72 11.73 5.23
C ASP A 288 28.60 12.19 4.27
N GLN A 289 28.20 11.37 3.30
CA GLN A 289 27.05 11.67 2.42
C GLN A 289 25.73 11.48 3.17
N ASP A 290 24.66 12.13 2.70
CA ASP A 290 23.29 11.87 3.18
C ASP A 290 22.89 10.40 2.94
N TRP A 291 22.26 9.72 3.89
CA TRP A 291 21.84 8.32 3.78
C TRP A 291 20.92 8.00 2.58
N SER A 292 20.28 8.98 1.93
CA SER A 292 19.55 8.75 0.67
C SER A 292 20.47 8.50 -0.55
N SER A 293 21.78 8.63 -0.37
CA SER A 293 22.82 8.20 -1.32
C SER A 293 22.88 6.68 -1.52
N ILE A 294 22.11 5.89 -0.76
CA ILE A 294 22.05 4.43 -0.85
C ILE A 294 21.66 3.91 -2.24
N ILE A 295 21.00 4.72 -3.07
CA ILE A 295 20.78 4.42 -4.49
C ILE A 295 22.10 4.20 -5.27
N GLU A 296 23.19 4.85 -4.88
CA GLU A 296 24.49 4.71 -5.57
C GLU A 296 25.02 3.26 -5.52
N VAL A 297 24.76 2.51 -4.45
CA VAL A 297 25.18 1.09 -4.33
C VAL A 297 24.17 0.10 -4.92
N LEU A 298 23.00 0.59 -5.35
CA LEU A 298 21.99 -0.17 -6.10
C LEU A 298 22.15 0.01 -7.63
N ARG A 299 22.71 1.15 -8.06
CA ARG A 299 23.07 1.47 -9.46
C ARG A 299 24.30 0.73 -10.00
N GLU A 300 25.00 -0.10 -9.22
CA GLU A 300 26.27 -0.75 -9.61
C GLU A 300 26.10 -1.93 -10.62
N GLY A 301 25.30 -1.76 -11.67
CA GLY A 301 25.17 -2.69 -12.80
C GLY A 301 24.86 -1.97 -14.12
N PRO A 302 24.90 -2.65 -15.27
CA PRO A 302 24.88 -2.01 -16.58
C PRO A 302 23.56 -1.29 -16.91
N ASP A 303 23.68 -0.14 -17.59
CA ASP A 303 22.60 0.76 -18.01
C ASP A 303 22.09 0.44 -19.43
N ALA A 304 20.81 0.78 -19.68
CA ALA A 304 20.19 0.82 -21.02
C ALA A 304 20.17 2.26 -21.58
N GLN A 305 19.93 2.42 -22.89
CA GLN A 305 19.97 3.72 -23.59
C GLN A 305 18.61 4.10 -24.17
N ASN A 306 18.17 5.32 -23.85
CA ASN A 306 16.81 5.80 -24.13
C ASN A 306 16.76 6.73 -25.37
N THR A 307 15.67 6.70 -26.16
CA THR A 307 15.54 7.45 -27.43
C THR A 307 14.14 8.10 -27.58
N PRO A 308 14.00 9.38 -28.00
CA PRO A 308 12.70 10.08 -27.99
C PRO A 308 12.03 10.26 -29.38
N THR A 309 10.69 10.36 -29.42
CA THR A 309 9.88 10.76 -30.62
C THR A 309 8.57 11.52 -30.27
N SER A 310 7.91 12.09 -31.29
CA SER A 310 6.63 12.85 -31.21
C SER A 310 5.77 12.62 -32.50
N LYS A 311 4.55 13.14 -32.73
CA LYS A 311 3.85 14.35 -32.24
C LYS A 311 2.32 14.25 -32.47
N THR A 312 1.51 14.90 -31.64
CA THR A 312 0.04 14.67 -31.53
C THR A 312 -0.85 15.35 -32.62
N MET A 313 -2.03 14.77 -32.90
CA MET A 313 -3.13 15.32 -33.73
C MET A 313 -4.51 15.33 -33.03
N THR A 314 -5.55 15.86 -33.69
CA THR A 314 -6.72 16.55 -33.10
C THR A 314 -8.08 15.80 -33.05
N SER A 315 -9.04 16.42 -32.36
CA SER A 315 -10.27 15.90 -31.75
C SER A 315 -11.48 15.49 -32.65
N GLN A 316 -11.29 15.14 -33.93
CA GLN A 316 -12.45 14.75 -34.79
C GLN A 316 -12.81 13.26 -34.76
N GLN A 317 -11.96 12.37 -34.22
CA GLN A 317 -12.15 10.92 -34.33
C GLN A 317 -13.11 10.29 -33.29
N GLN A 318 -13.35 10.94 -32.15
CA GLN A 318 -14.12 10.35 -31.03
C GLN A 318 -15.60 10.08 -31.35
N GLN A 319 -16.16 10.72 -32.38
CA GLN A 319 -17.54 10.48 -32.81
C GLN A 319 -17.74 9.16 -33.57
N ALA A 320 -16.66 8.45 -33.92
CA ALA A 320 -16.70 7.15 -34.60
C ALA A 320 -16.34 5.96 -33.70
N ASP A 321 -15.96 6.22 -32.43
CA ASP A 321 -15.54 5.18 -31.48
C ASP A 321 -16.74 4.36 -30.99
N ARG A 322 -16.62 3.05 -31.13
CA ARG A 322 -17.58 2.05 -30.64
C ARG A 322 -16.88 1.23 -29.59
N ILE A 323 -17.35 1.34 -28.35
CA ILE A 323 -16.56 0.91 -27.19
C ILE A 323 -17.06 -0.43 -26.67
N GLY A 324 -16.12 -1.36 -26.51
CA GLY A 324 -16.30 -2.66 -25.87
C GLY A 324 -15.61 -2.69 -24.51
N TRP A 325 -16.20 -3.40 -23.54
CA TRP A 325 -15.60 -3.65 -22.23
C TRP A 325 -15.67 -5.12 -21.85
N ILE A 326 -14.55 -5.68 -21.41
CA ILE A 326 -14.40 -7.08 -21.01
C ILE A 326 -13.91 -7.13 -19.55
N GLY A 327 -14.75 -7.68 -18.67
CA GLY A 327 -14.44 -7.86 -17.26
C GLY A 327 -15.09 -6.80 -16.35
N LEU A 328 -16.11 -7.24 -15.61
CA LEU A 328 -16.86 -6.44 -14.64
C LEU A 328 -16.53 -6.92 -13.22
N GLY A 329 -15.23 -6.91 -12.89
CA GLY A 329 -14.74 -6.98 -11.51
C GLY A 329 -15.02 -5.67 -10.75
N LEU A 330 -14.61 -5.57 -9.48
CA LEU A 330 -14.95 -4.43 -8.61
C LEU A 330 -14.59 -3.07 -9.23
N LEU A 331 -13.36 -2.89 -9.73
CA LEU A 331 -12.93 -1.66 -10.41
C LEU A 331 -13.55 -1.52 -11.80
N GLY A 332 -13.60 -2.62 -12.57
CA GLY A 332 -14.13 -2.64 -13.92
C GLY A 332 -15.60 -2.19 -13.97
N PHE A 333 -16.43 -2.65 -13.04
CA PHE A 333 -17.83 -2.28 -12.92
C PHE A 333 -18.01 -0.76 -12.77
N GLU A 334 -17.39 -0.15 -11.75
CA GLU A 334 -17.52 1.28 -11.44
C GLU A 334 -16.98 2.15 -12.59
N MET A 335 -15.79 1.81 -13.14
CA MET A 335 -15.22 2.48 -14.31
C MET A 335 -16.17 2.45 -15.52
N THR A 336 -16.77 1.29 -15.79
CA THR A 336 -17.71 1.11 -16.89
C THR A 336 -18.99 1.96 -16.71
N GLN A 337 -19.44 2.21 -15.47
CA GLN A 337 -20.58 3.11 -15.20
C GLN A 337 -20.28 4.58 -15.55
N HIS A 338 -19.08 5.07 -15.20
CA HIS A 338 -18.66 6.43 -15.58
C HIS A 338 -18.57 6.60 -17.10
N LEU A 339 -17.96 5.62 -17.78
CA LEU A 339 -17.88 5.58 -19.23
C LEU A 339 -19.27 5.57 -19.88
N GLN A 340 -20.19 4.73 -19.40
CA GLN A 340 -21.55 4.67 -19.90
C GLN A 340 -22.28 6.01 -19.75
N LYS A 341 -22.20 6.63 -18.57
CA LYS A 341 -22.84 7.92 -18.29
C LYS A 341 -22.31 9.02 -19.23
N TYR A 342 -21.01 9.01 -19.51
CA TYR A 342 -20.41 9.94 -20.46
C TYR A 342 -20.93 9.72 -21.89
N LEU A 343 -20.92 8.48 -22.39
CA LEU A 343 -21.38 8.14 -23.73
C LEU A 343 -22.84 8.58 -23.95
N HIS A 344 -23.73 8.26 -23.00
CA HIS A 344 -25.13 8.68 -23.04
C HIS A 344 -25.29 10.21 -23.05
N THR A 345 -24.58 10.91 -22.14
CA THR A 345 -24.64 12.38 -22.03
C THR A 345 -24.20 13.07 -23.34
N HIS A 346 -23.24 12.50 -24.05
CA HIS A 346 -22.68 13.05 -25.29
C HIS A 346 -23.30 12.47 -26.57
N LYS A 347 -24.30 11.57 -26.45
CA LYS A 347 -24.96 10.88 -27.58
C LYS A 347 -23.97 10.13 -28.48
N LEU A 348 -22.97 9.51 -27.86
CA LEU A 348 -21.96 8.68 -28.53
C LEU A 348 -22.45 7.22 -28.66
N PRO A 349 -21.81 6.39 -29.50
CA PRO A 349 -22.26 5.01 -29.73
C PRO A 349 -22.36 4.16 -28.46
N ASN A 350 -23.37 3.29 -28.45
CA ASN A 350 -23.69 2.40 -27.33
C ASN A 350 -22.51 1.54 -26.88
N LEU A 351 -22.36 1.41 -25.57
CA LEU A 351 -21.37 0.56 -24.93
C LEU A 351 -21.74 -0.93 -25.07
N THR A 352 -20.78 -1.76 -25.46
CA THR A 352 -20.93 -3.22 -25.47
C THR A 352 -20.12 -3.85 -24.33
N VAL A 353 -20.71 -4.75 -23.54
CA VAL A 353 -20.04 -5.34 -22.36
C VAL A 353 -20.10 -6.87 -22.34
N TRP A 354 -19.04 -7.50 -21.82
CA TRP A 354 -19.00 -8.93 -21.49
C TRP A 354 -18.34 -9.17 -20.14
N ASN A 355 -18.80 -10.22 -19.45
CA ASN A 355 -18.15 -10.72 -18.25
C ASN A 355 -18.37 -12.23 -18.11
N ARG A 356 -17.35 -12.97 -17.66
CA ARG A 356 -17.40 -14.43 -17.43
C ARG A 356 -18.62 -14.86 -16.62
N THR A 357 -18.98 -14.11 -15.58
CA THR A 357 -20.23 -14.29 -14.84
C THR A 357 -21.32 -13.48 -15.52
N ALA A 358 -22.20 -14.13 -16.29
CA ALA A 358 -23.29 -13.48 -17.02
C ALA A 358 -24.17 -12.61 -16.09
N THR A 359 -24.46 -13.10 -14.88
CA THR A 359 -25.23 -12.38 -13.85
C THR A 359 -24.64 -11.00 -13.49
N LYS A 360 -23.31 -10.82 -13.52
CA LYS A 360 -22.70 -9.49 -13.28
C LYS A 360 -22.92 -8.54 -14.45
N ALA A 361 -22.93 -9.02 -15.69
CA ALA A 361 -23.24 -8.21 -16.87
C ALA A 361 -24.74 -7.86 -16.94
N VAL A 362 -25.62 -8.80 -16.56
CA VAL A 362 -27.07 -8.54 -16.44
C VAL A 362 -27.35 -7.53 -15.32
N ASN A 363 -26.73 -7.68 -14.14
CA ASN A 363 -26.86 -6.72 -13.04
C ASN A 363 -26.30 -5.34 -13.40
N PHE A 364 -25.25 -5.26 -14.22
CA PHE A 364 -24.80 -3.98 -14.76
C PHE A 364 -25.93 -3.31 -15.57
N CYS A 365 -26.61 -4.05 -16.47
CA CYS A 365 -27.75 -3.54 -17.22
C CYS A 365 -28.98 -3.15 -16.39
N THR A 366 -29.19 -3.69 -15.18
CA THR A 366 -30.32 -3.27 -14.33
C THR A 366 -30.05 -1.95 -13.59
N VAL A 367 -28.78 -1.55 -13.45
CA VAL A 367 -28.35 -0.29 -12.83
C VAL A 367 -28.00 0.77 -13.90
N ALA A 368 -27.63 0.34 -15.10
CA ALA A 368 -27.30 1.15 -16.26
C ALA A 368 -28.54 1.63 -17.04
N ALA A 369 -28.42 2.78 -17.72
CA ALA A 369 -29.40 3.21 -18.73
C ALA A 369 -29.56 2.18 -19.89
N PRO A 370 -30.71 2.10 -20.58
CA PRO A 370 -31.07 1.00 -21.50
C PRO A 370 -30.26 0.91 -22.81
N GLU A 371 -29.19 1.69 -22.95
CA GLU A 371 -28.34 1.81 -24.15
C GLU A 371 -27.04 0.98 -24.04
N VAL A 372 -27.03 -0.06 -23.21
CA VAL A 372 -25.90 -1.00 -23.05
C VAL A 372 -26.24 -2.34 -23.70
N HIS A 373 -25.32 -2.83 -24.54
CA HIS A 373 -25.43 -4.16 -25.15
C HIS A 373 -24.59 -5.18 -24.38
N VAL A 374 -25.23 -6.10 -23.67
CA VAL A 374 -24.54 -7.28 -23.11
C VAL A 374 -24.40 -8.32 -24.20
N VAL A 375 -23.20 -8.90 -24.32
CA VAL A 375 -22.96 -10.07 -25.17
C VAL A 375 -22.58 -11.27 -24.31
N HIS A 376 -22.84 -12.48 -24.82
CA HIS A 376 -22.61 -13.73 -24.08
C HIS A 376 -21.27 -14.39 -24.42
N LEU A 377 -20.75 -14.15 -25.62
CA LEU A 377 -19.45 -14.61 -26.09
C LEU A 377 -18.48 -13.42 -26.26
N ILE A 378 -17.16 -13.68 -26.29
CA ILE A 378 -16.14 -12.60 -26.40
C ILE A 378 -16.07 -12.10 -27.84
N GLU A 379 -16.17 -13.03 -28.79
CA GLU A 379 -16.21 -12.78 -30.24
C GLU A 379 -17.34 -11.84 -30.66
N ASP A 380 -18.44 -11.81 -29.89
CA ASP A 380 -19.56 -10.91 -30.11
C ASP A 380 -19.22 -9.44 -29.84
N LEU A 381 -18.17 -9.09 -29.09
CA LEU A 381 -17.68 -7.71 -29.06
C LEU A 381 -16.91 -7.34 -30.34
N PHE A 382 -16.38 -8.34 -31.03
CA PHE A 382 -15.45 -8.13 -32.11
C PHE A 382 -16.16 -8.12 -33.45
N VAL A 383 -16.81 -9.21 -33.87
CA VAL A 383 -17.35 -9.35 -35.23
C VAL A 383 -18.88 -9.37 -35.24
N SER A 384 -19.51 -8.67 -36.18
CA SER A 384 -20.98 -8.66 -36.38
C SER A 384 -21.47 -9.28 -37.68
N ALA A 385 -20.57 -9.69 -38.58
CA ALA A 385 -20.89 -10.29 -39.86
C ALA A 385 -19.93 -11.44 -40.16
N ALA A 386 -20.42 -12.54 -40.74
CA ALA A 386 -19.63 -13.76 -40.97
C ALA A 386 -18.44 -13.61 -41.93
N ASP A 387 -18.34 -12.46 -42.62
CA ASP A 387 -17.27 -12.08 -43.55
C ASP A 387 -16.21 -11.14 -42.92
N GLY A 388 -16.33 -10.82 -41.63
CA GLY A 388 -15.42 -9.90 -40.93
C GLY A 388 -15.59 -8.41 -41.28
N SER A 389 -16.59 -8.05 -42.10
CA SER A 389 -16.74 -6.70 -42.67
C SER A 389 -17.10 -5.60 -41.67
N ARG A 390 -17.64 -5.95 -40.50
CA ARG A 390 -18.12 -4.97 -39.52
C ARG A 390 -17.77 -5.34 -38.09
N VAL A 391 -16.88 -4.54 -37.50
CA VAL A 391 -16.42 -4.67 -36.11
C VAL A 391 -17.42 -4.01 -35.16
N LYS A 392 -17.90 -4.69 -34.10
CA LYS A 392 -18.84 -4.07 -33.13
C LYS A 392 -18.13 -3.01 -32.29
N ALA A 393 -16.97 -3.34 -31.70
CA ALA A 393 -16.15 -2.40 -30.94
C ALA A 393 -14.75 -2.20 -31.55
N ASN A 394 -14.41 -0.97 -31.94
CA ASN A 394 -13.07 -0.58 -32.43
C ASN A 394 -12.16 0.00 -31.33
N VAL A 395 -12.69 0.19 -30.11
CA VAL A 395 -11.93 0.39 -28.87
C VAL A 395 -12.40 -0.63 -27.85
N ILE A 396 -11.49 -1.47 -27.33
CA ILE A 396 -11.84 -2.55 -26.38
C ILE A 396 -11.01 -2.40 -25.12
N PHE A 397 -11.68 -2.21 -23.99
CA PHE A 397 -11.09 -2.19 -22.66
C PHE A 397 -11.12 -3.59 -22.02
N THR A 398 -10.02 -4.01 -21.40
CA THR A 398 -9.92 -5.27 -20.64
C THR A 398 -9.58 -4.99 -19.18
N SER A 399 -10.36 -5.59 -18.27
CA SER A 399 -10.23 -5.48 -16.81
C SER A 399 -10.26 -6.88 -16.18
N LEU A 400 -9.11 -7.56 -16.25
CA LEU A 400 -8.98 -9.00 -15.96
C LEU A 400 -8.09 -9.25 -14.72
N THR A 401 -8.29 -10.40 -14.06
CA THR A 401 -7.76 -10.64 -12.71
C THR A 401 -6.31 -11.13 -12.67
N ASN A 402 -5.84 -11.83 -13.72
CA ASN A 402 -4.49 -12.39 -13.79
C ASN A 402 -4.07 -12.70 -15.25
N ASP A 403 -2.77 -12.95 -15.44
CA ASP A 403 -2.16 -13.26 -16.73
C ASP A 403 -2.90 -14.39 -17.48
N ALA A 404 -3.26 -15.49 -16.84
CA ALA A 404 -3.93 -16.62 -17.50
C ALA A 404 -5.35 -16.27 -18.01
N ALA A 405 -6.09 -15.42 -17.27
CA ALA A 405 -7.36 -14.88 -17.74
C ALA A 405 -7.17 -13.95 -18.96
N VAL A 406 -6.08 -13.17 -18.96
CA VAL A 406 -5.71 -12.27 -20.05
C VAL A 406 -5.31 -13.06 -21.28
N GLU A 407 -4.43 -14.07 -21.15
CA GLU A 407 -4.05 -14.96 -22.25
C GLU A 407 -5.28 -15.61 -22.89
N LYS A 408 -6.17 -16.26 -22.12
CA LYS A 408 -7.37 -16.92 -22.65
C LYS A 408 -8.33 -15.95 -23.38
N VAL A 409 -8.45 -14.71 -22.89
CA VAL A 409 -9.26 -13.67 -23.55
C VAL A 409 -8.58 -13.19 -24.83
N TYR A 410 -7.28 -12.86 -24.78
CA TYR A 410 -6.55 -12.32 -25.92
C TYR A 410 -6.29 -13.35 -27.01
N GLU A 411 -6.12 -14.64 -26.71
CA GLU A 411 -6.15 -15.72 -27.71
C GLU A 411 -7.43 -15.68 -28.56
N THR A 412 -8.55 -15.34 -27.95
CA THR A 412 -9.82 -15.16 -28.67
C THR A 412 -9.82 -13.85 -29.44
N LEU A 413 -9.48 -12.72 -28.81
CA LEU A 413 -9.44 -11.42 -29.48
C LEU A 413 -8.49 -11.38 -30.68
N ILE A 414 -7.31 -11.98 -30.59
CA ILE A 414 -6.31 -12.04 -31.68
C ILE A 414 -6.85 -12.86 -32.88
N ARG A 415 -7.54 -13.97 -32.64
CA ARG A 415 -8.18 -14.77 -33.70
C ARG A 415 -9.21 -13.97 -34.49
N TYR A 416 -10.00 -13.11 -33.83
CA TYR A 416 -11.00 -12.27 -34.50
C TYR A 416 -10.40 -10.96 -35.05
N ALA A 417 -9.34 -10.43 -34.45
CA ALA A 417 -8.55 -9.33 -35.00
C ALA A 417 -7.93 -9.70 -36.36
N ALA A 418 -7.43 -10.94 -36.50
CA ALA A 418 -6.82 -11.41 -37.74
C ALA A 418 -7.74 -11.36 -38.98
N ILE A 419 -9.07 -11.39 -38.78
CA ILE A 419 -10.08 -11.37 -39.86
C ILE A 419 -10.84 -10.04 -39.96
N ALA A 420 -10.54 -9.05 -39.11
CA ALA A 420 -11.25 -7.78 -39.15
C ALA A 420 -10.77 -6.86 -40.27
N GLN A 421 -11.72 -6.10 -40.83
CA GLN A 421 -11.47 -5.11 -41.87
C GLN A 421 -11.23 -3.68 -41.33
N GLU A 422 -11.24 -3.50 -40.00
CA GLU A 422 -11.02 -2.22 -39.33
C GLU A 422 -9.95 -2.36 -38.22
N ARG A 423 -9.13 -1.33 -38.03
CA ARG A 423 -8.14 -1.27 -36.95
C ARG A 423 -8.83 -1.09 -35.59
N THR A 424 -8.44 -1.91 -34.62
CA THR A 424 -8.93 -1.84 -33.22
C THR A 424 -7.84 -1.31 -32.30
N THR A 425 -8.22 -0.53 -31.28
CA THR A 425 -7.36 -0.19 -30.14
C THR A 425 -7.77 -1.03 -28.93
N PHE A 426 -6.86 -1.83 -28.40
CA PHE A 426 -7.02 -2.60 -27.17
C PHE A 426 -6.39 -1.84 -26.01
N VAL A 427 -7.08 -1.79 -24.86
CA VAL A 427 -6.67 -1.03 -23.67
C VAL A 427 -6.76 -1.93 -22.45
N ASP A 428 -5.63 -2.48 -22.02
CA ASP A 428 -5.59 -3.34 -20.84
C ASP A 428 -5.34 -2.55 -19.57
N THR A 429 -6.23 -2.68 -18.58
CA THR A 429 -6.17 -1.98 -17.28
C THR A 429 -5.60 -2.84 -16.16
N GLY A 430 -5.20 -4.08 -16.47
CA GLY A 430 -4.72 -5.08 -15.54
C GLY A 430 -3.28 -4.83 -15.08
N THR A 431 -2.90 -5.56 -14.03
CA THR A 431 -1.49 -5.65 -13.60
C THR A 431 -0.90 -6.93 -14.20
N LEU A 432 -0.28 -6.78 -15.37
CA LEU A 432 0.26 -7.88 -16.17
C LEU A 432 1.77 -8.03 -16.03
N TYR A 433 2.27 -9.24 -16.27
CA TYR A 433 3.69 -9.48 -16.48
C TYR A 433 4.19 -8.71 -17.73
N PRO A 434 5.28 -7.91 -17.67
CA PRO A 434 5.74 -7.08 -18.80
C PRO A 434 5.92 -7.84 -20.12
N GLU A 435 6.49 -9.05 -20.09
CA GLU A 435 6.69 -9.87 -21.28
C GLU A 435 5.38 -10.32 -21.93
N LEU A 436 4.27 -10.43 -21.17
CA LEU A 436 2.93 -10.69 -21.73
C LEU A 436 2.42 -9.45 -22.49
N SER A 437 2.46 -8.25 -21.88
CA SER A 437 2.08 -7.00 -22.56
C SER A 437 2.88 -6.79 -23.85
N ARG A 438 4.20 -7.06 -23.83
CA ARG A 438 5.06 -6.95 -25.03
C ARG A 438 4.72 -7.99 -26.10
N ARG A 439 4.39 -9.23 -25.71
CA ARG A 439 3.92 -10.27 -26.65
C ARG A 439 2.61 -9.85 -27.32
N LEU A 440 1.62 -9.43 -26.53
CA LEU A 440 0.31 -9.01 -27.04
C LEU A 440 0.41 -7.79 -27.97
N GLN A 441 1.24 -6.78 -27.63
CA GLN A 441 1.50 -5.65 -28.51
C GLN A 441 2.04 -6.10 -29.87
N LYS A 442 3.02 -7.00 -29.89
CA LYS A 442 3.61 -7.51 -31.12
C LYS A 442 2.60 -8.33 -31.92
N GLU A 443 1.95 -9.30 -31.29
CA GLU A 443 0.97 -10.19 -31.95
C GLU A 443 -0.17 -9.39 -32.60
N LEU A 444 -0.64 -8.32 -31.96
CA LEU A 444 -1.70 -7.44 -32.51
C LEU A 444 -1.19 -6.48 -33.59
N ALA A 445 0.06 -6.02 -33.52
CA ALA A 445 0.67 -5.14 -34.52
C ALA A 445 1.07 -5.89 -35.81
N ASP A 446 1.45 -7.17 -35.71
CA ASP A 446 1.83 -8.03 -36.83
C ASP A 446 0.62 -8.49 -37.69
N LEU A 447 -0.62 -8.23 -37.23
CA LEU A 447 -1.86 -8.52 -37.99
C LEU A 447 -2.15 -7.49 -39.11
N PRO A 448 -2.95 -7.84 -40.14
CA PRO A 448 -3.12 -7.03 -41.34
C PRO A 448 -3.59 -5.57 -41.15
N GLN A 449 -4.38 -5.28 -40.11
CA GLN A 449 -4.85 -3.91 -39.83
C GLN A 449 -3.88 -3.10 -38.95
N HIS A 450 -2.81 -3.71 -38.45
CA HIS A 450 -1.90 -3.19 -37.45
C HIS A 450 -2.65 -2.65 -36.22
N HIS A 451 -3.25 -3.55 -35.43
CA HIS A 451 -4.03 -3.17 -34.25
C HIS A 451 -3.12 -2.55 -33.19
N ILE A 452 -3.69 -1.64 -32.40
CA ILE A 452 -2.95 -0.93 -31.35
C ILE A 452 -3.23 -1.62 -30.02
N TYR A 453 -2.20 -1.91 -29.25
CA TYR A 453 -2.30 -2.35 -27.86
C TYR A 453 -1.72 -1.27 -26.95
N LEU A 454 -2.50 -0.85 -25.96
CA LEU A 454 -2.11 0.07 -24.91
C LEU A 454 -2.16 -0.64 -23.56
N GLN A 455 -1.11 -0.46 -22.76
CA GLN A 455 -1.09 -0.90 -21.37
C GLN A 455 -1.41 0.30 -20.49
N CYS A 456 -2.54 0.21 -19.80
CA CYS A 456 -3.24 1.29 -19.13
C CYS A 456 -3.64 0.96 -17.65
N PRO A 457 -2.74 0.39 -16.81
CA PRO A 457 -3.04 0.00 -15.44
C PRO A 457 -3.51 1.17 -14.58
N VAL A 458 -4.48 0.88 -13.71
CA VAL A 458 -5.05 1.84 -12.77
C VAL A 458 -4.57 1.66 -11.34
N PHE A 459 -4.57 2.75 -10.58
CA PHE A 459 -4.26 2.80 -9.15
C PHE A 459 -5.42 3.38 -8.36
N GLY A 460 -5.75 2.74 -7.23
CA GLY A 460 -6.84 3.12 -6.34
C GLY A 460 -7.73 1.92 -6.01
N ARG A 461 -8.80 2.19 -5.26
CA ARG A 461 -9.72 1.21 -4.65
C ARG A 461 -11.12 1.28 -5.30
N PRO A 462 -12.05 0.35 -5.01
CA PRO A 462 -13.42 0.42 -5.52
C PRO A 462 -14.14 1.74 -5.17
N GLU A 463 -13.88 2.33 -3.99
CA GLU A 463 -14.45 3.62 -3.61
C GLU A 463 -13.86 4.77 -4.43
N ASP A 464 -12.56 4.69 -4.74
CA ASP A 464 -11.88 5.67 -5.61
C ASP A 464 -12.38 5.51 -7.07
N ALA A 465 -12.67 4.29 -7.52
CA ALA A 465 -13.30 4.03 -8.82
C ALA A 465 -14.70 4.64 -8.92
N ARG A 466 -15.56 4.44 -7.90
CA ARG A 466 -16.90 5.02 -7.80
C ARG A 466 -16.91 6.55 -7.79
N ALA A 467 -15.84 7.14 -7.24
CA ALA A 467 -15.65 8.58 -7.18
C ALA A 467 -15.01 9.17 -8.45
N ALA A 468 -14.67 8.34 -9.46
CA ALA A 468 -13.79 8.71 -10.58
C ALA A 468 -12.46 9.36 -10.11
N HIS A 469 -11.89 8.85 -9.03
CA HIS A 469 -10.69 9.37 -8.37
C HIS A 469 -9.43 8.51 -8.57
N LEU A 470 -9.51 7.41 -9.33
CA LEU A 470 -8.36 6.58 -9.69
C LEU A 470 -7.22 7.40 -10.33
N LEU A 471 -6.00 6.85 -10.32
CA LEU A 471 -4.88 7.29 -11.14
C LEU A 471 -4.71 6.33 -12.31
N TRP A 472 -4.86 6.82 -13.53
CA TRP A 472 -4.61 6.07 -14.77
C TRP A 472 -3.14 6.21 -15.17
N VAL A 473 -2.45 5.12 -15.50
CA VAL A 473 -1.08 5.16 -16.05
C VAL A 473 -1.10 4.57 -17.45
N ALA A 474 -0.62 5.29 -18.46
CA ALA A 474 -0.69 4.85 -19.86
C ALA A 474 0.69 4.74 -20.55
N SER A 475 0.86 3.71 -21.37
CA SER A 475 2.00 3.51 -22.28
C SER A 475 1.59 2.73 -23.54
N GLY A 476 2.34 2.90 -24.63
CA GLY A 476 2.02 2.37 -25.97
C GLY A 476 2.00 3.48 -27.01
N ASP A 477 1.17 3.34 -28.06
CA ASP A 477 1.03 4.36 -29.09
C ASP A 477 0.54 5.71 -28.49
N THR A 478 1.40 6.72 -28.52
CA THR A 478 1.15 8.01 -27.85
C THR A 478 -0.01 8.78 -28.48
N ASN A 479 -0.30 8.57 -29.76
CA ASN A 479 -1.43 9.21 -30.43
C ASN A 479 -2.75 8.55 -30.02
N ALA A 480 -2.77 7.23 -29.87
CA ALA A 480 -3.91 6.51 -29.32
C ALA A 480 -4.15 6.85 -27.83
N VAL A 481 -3.09 7.02 -27.03
CA VAL A 481 -3.20 7.51 -25.64
C VAL A 481 -3.80 8.93 -25.61
N ASP A 482 -3.28 9.87 -26.40
CA ASP A 482 -3.81 11.24 -26.44
C ASP A 482 -5.26 11.30 -27.00
N ARG A 483 -5.62 10.43 -27.95
CA ARG A 483 -6.97 10.29 -28.52
C ARG A 483 -7.99 9.75 -27.50
N LEU A 484 -7.58 8.77 -26.70
CA LEU A 484 -8.45 8.11 -25.71
C LEU A 484 -8.43 8.80 -24.33
N ARG A 485 -7.53 9.77 -24.10
CA ARG A 485 -7.41 10.52 -22.84
C ARG A 485 -8.74 10.99 -22.24
N PRO A 486 -9.70 11.57 -23.00
CA PRO A 486 -10.98 11.99 -22.42
C PRO A 486 -11.83 10.82 -21.87
N TYR A 487 -11.67 9.59 -22.36
CA TYR A 487 -12.30 8.41 -21.75
C TYR A 487 -11.59 8.00 -20.44
N PHE A 488 -10.29 8.26 -20.32
CA PHE A 488 -9.56 8.00 -19.07
C PHE A 488 -9.91 9.04 -18.00
N GLU A 489 -9.97 10.33 -18.37
CA GLU A 489 -10.25 11.47 -17.47
C GLU A 489 -11.66 11.46 -16.84
N ILE A 490 -12.64 10.80 -17.46
CA ILE A 490 -13.99 10.63 -16.87
C ILE A 490 -14.06 9.52 -15.81
N MET A 491 -13.06 8.64 -15.75
CA MET A 491 -12.96 7.53 -14.80
C MET A 491 -11.94 7.80 -13.69
N THR A 492 -11.14 8.88 -13.80
CA THR A 492 -9.92 9.10 -13.01
C THR A 492 -9.74 10.55 -12.59
N SER A 493 -9.10 10.79 -11.45
CA SER A 493 -8.71 12.14 -11.03
C SER A 493 -7.46 12.63 -11.77
N LYS A 494 -6.69 11.70 -12.34
CA LYS A 494 -5.39 11.98 -12.95
C LYS A 494 -5.00 10.91 -13.96
N VAL A 495 -4.46 11.35 -15.10
CA VAL A 495 -3.89 10.49 -16.15
C VAL A 495 -2.39 10.77 -16.27
N LEU A 496 -1.57 9.83 -15.81
CA LEU A 496 -0.13 9.82 -15.99
C LEU A 496 0.22 9.09 -17.30
N ASP A 497 0.33 9.86 -18.37
CA ASP A 497 0.85 9.39 -19.65
C ASP A 497 2.38 9.38 -19.60
N LEU A 498 2.98 8.20 -19.73
CA LEU A 498 4.43 8.01 -19.66
C LEU A 498 5.16 8.47 -20.93
N LYS A 499 4.43 8.76 -22.02
CA LYS A 499 4.97 9.08 -23.36
C LYS A 499 5.98 8.04 -23.90
N ALA A 500 5.88 6.81 -23.39
CA ALA A 500 6.72 5.67 -23.77
C ALA A 500 5.95 4.75 -24.74
N THR A 501 6.59 4.39 -25.86
CA THR A 501 6.02 3.48 -26.87
C THR A 501 6.13 2.01 -26.49
N ASP A 502 7.04 1.65 -25.59
CA ASP A 502 7.06 0.32 -24.97
C ASP A 502 5.95 0.23 -23.91
N VAL A 503 4.96 -0.63 -24.19
CA VAL A 503 3.81 -0.89 -23.31
C VAL A 503 4.18 -1.50 -21.96
N THR A 504 5.42 -2.00 -21.81
CA THR A 504 5.90 -2.50 -20.51
C THR A 504 6.12 -1.39 -19.49
N ALA A 505 6.28 -0.13 -19.92
CA ALA A 505 6.54 0.99 -19.01
C ALA A 505 5.41 1.18 -17.98
N ALA A 506 4.13 1.10 -18.39
CA ALA A 506 3.03 1.27 -17.45
C ALA A 506 2.82 0.04 -16.54
N SER A 507 2.92 -1.21 -17.06
CA SER A 507 2.90 -2.41 -16.21
C SER A 507 4.05 -2.40 -15.19
N THR A 508 5.22 -1.93 -15.61
CA THR A 508 6.38 -1.77 -14.72
C THR A 508 6.12 -0.73 -13.64
N LEU A 509 5.64 0.47 -13.99
CA LEU A 509 5.31 1.48 -13.00
C LEU A 509 4.20 1.01 -12.05
N LYS A 510 3.27 0.19 -12.55
CA LYS A 510 2.25 -0.47 -11.73
C LYS A 510 2.87 -1.41 -10.68
N LEU A 511 3.79 -2.27 -11.10
CA LEU A 511 4.52 -3.17 -10.18
C LEU A 511 5.40 -2.40 -9.19
N LEU A 512 6.06 -1.31 -9.62
CA LEU A 512 6.82 -0.41 -8.74
C LEU A 512 5.94 0.33 -7.72
N GLY A 513 4.73 0.74 -8.11
CA GLY A 513 3.78 1.34 -7.17
C GLY A 513 3.24 0.33 -6.16
N ASN A 514 2.94 -0.90 -6.61
CA ASN A 514 2.53 -1.97 -5.72
C ASN A 514 3.69 -2.39 -4.78
N PHE A 515 4.94 -2.38 -5.25
CA PHE A 515 6.15 -2.57 -4.44
C PHE A 515 6.26 -1.56 -3.29
N ILE A 516 6.12 -0.26 -3.62
CA ILE A 516 6.16 0.82 -2.62
C ILE A 516 5.05 0.62 -1.58
N LEU A 517 3.85 0.24 -2.02
CA LEU A 517 2.74 -0.05 -1.12
C LEU A 517 3.03 -1.24 -0.19
N MET A 518 3.34 -2.40 -0.75
CA MET A 518 3.57 -3.65 0.00
C MET A 518 4.74 -3.52 0.99
N SER A 519 5.81 -2.85 0.60
CA SER A 519 6.99 -2.65 1.44
C SER A 519 6.71 -1.75 2.64
N ASN A 520 5.99 -0.63 2.45
CA ASN A 520 5.59 0.21 3.58
C ASN A 520 4.61 -0.52 4.52
N THR A 521 3.71 -1.35 3.99
CA THR A 521 2.83 -2.21 4.81
C THR A 521 3.64 -3.25 5.60
N SER A 522 4.69 -3.83 5.02
CA SER A 522 5.63 -4.75 5.70
C SER A 522 6.39 -4.05 6.83
N ILE A 523 7.04 -2.92 6.54
CA ILE A 523 7.78 -2.10 7.51
C ILE A 523 6.86 -1.67 8.68
N LEU A 524 5.60 -1.35 8.38
CA LEU A 524 4.58 -1.02 9.37
C LEU A 524 4.21 -2.23 10.25
N ALA A 525 3.99 -3.40 9.66
CA ALA A 525 3.71 -4.63 10.40
C ALA A 525 4.90 -5.07 11.28
N GLU A 526 6.13 -5.01 10.76
CA GLU A 526 7.38 -5.22 11.50
C GLU A 526 7.46 -4.27 12.71
N SER A 527 7.18 -2.99 12.51
CA SER A 527 7.23 -1.97 13.57
C SER A 527 6.18 -2.16 14.66
N VAL A 528 4.93 -2.47 14.28
CA VAL A 528 3.85 -2.78 15.25
C VAL A 528 4.18 -4.03 16.07
N ASN A 529 4.82 -5.04 15.45
CA ASN A 529 5.28 -6.25 16.14
C ASN A 529 6.37 -5.93 17.18
N ILE A 530 7.38 -5.11 16.84
CA ILE A 530 8.40 -4.71 17.82
C ILE A 530 7.79 -3.83 18.92
N ALA A 531 6.90 -2.90 18.59
CA ALA A 531 6.21 -2.07 19.59
C ALA A 531 5.50 -2.94 20.64
N ARG A 532 4.70 -3.91 20.19
CA ARG A 532 4.04 -4.91 21.07
C ARG A 532 5.05 -5.69 21.91
N LYS A 533 6.12 -6.23 21.30
CA LYS A 533 7.17 -6.98 22.01
C LYS A 533 7.99 -6.12 22.99
N SER A 534 8.05 -4.81 22.78
CA SER A 534 8.74 -3.84 23.64
C SER A 534 7.87 -3.26 24.76
N ASN A 535 6.62 -3.74 24.89
CA ASN A 535 5.58 -3.18 25.76
C ASN A 535 5.38 -1.66 25.53
N LEU A 536 5.34 -1.25 24.26
CA LEU A 536 4.88 0.07 23.82
C LEU A 536 3.45 -0.03 23.30
N ASP A 537 2.60 0.94 23.65
CA ASP A 537 1.28 1.07 23.04
C ASP A 537 1.44 1.40 21.53
N PRO A 538 0.97 0.53 20.61
CA PRO A 538 1.03 0.80 19.18
C PRO A 538 0.19 2.00 18.75
N GLN A 539 -0.74 2.50 19.58
CA GLN A 539 -1.50 3.72 19.31
C GLN A 539 -0.58 4.95 19.17
N HIS A 540 0.53 4.99 19.92
CA HIS A 540 1.53 6.05 19.78
C HIS A 540 2.19 6.04 18.40
N LEU A 541 2.29 4.87 17.75
CA LEU A 541 2.80 4.75 16.39
C LEU A 541 1.82 5.34 15.36
N ILE A 542 0.50 5.20 15.56
CA ILE A 542 -0.50 5.92 14.73
C ILE A 542 -0.32 7.43 14.90
N SER A 543 -0.24 7.94 16.14
CA SER A 543 -0.04 9.38 16.38
C SER A 543 1.24 9.91 15.75
N TRP A 544 2.29 9.09 15.64
CA TRP A 544 3.51 9.42 14.92
C TRP A 544 3.34 9.39 13.40
N VAL A 545 2.67 8.37 12.83
CA VAL A 545 2.33 8.32 11.40
C VAL A 545 1.49 9.55 11.01
N ASP A 546 0.43 9.86 11.75
CA ASP A 546 -0.44 11.00 11.49
C ASP A 546 0.33 12.35 11.61
N ALA A 547 1.27 12.46 12.55
CA ALA A 547 2.07 13.68 12.74
C ALA A 547 3.29 13.83 11.80
N PHE A 548 3.85 12.73 11.29
CA PHE A 548 5.15 12.72 10.59
C PHE A 548 5.08 12.18 9.14
N LEU A 549 4.16 11.24 8.87
CA LEU A 549 3.95 10.56 7.57
C LEU A 549 2.45 10.50 7.19
N PRO A 550 1.74 11.64 7.02
CA PRO A 550 0.30 11.67 6.76
C PRO A 550 -0.05 11.23 5.32
N VAL A 551 0.10 9.93 5.03
CA VAL A 551 -0.36 9.29 3.78
C VAL A 551 -1.68 8.58 4.07
N PRO A 552 -2.81 8.96 3.46
CA PRO A 552 -4.13 8.39 3.76
C PRO A 552 -4.16 6.85 3.68
N LEU A 553 -3.46 6.28 2.71
CA LEU A 553 -3.33 4.84 2.51
C LEU A 553 -2.58 4.15 3.67
N LEU A 554 -1.46 4.73 4.13
CA LEU A 554 -0.69 4.20 5.26
C LEU A 554 -1.45 4.36 6.59
N MET A 555 -2.18 5.47 6.74
CA MET A 555 -3.06 5.73 7.90
C MET A 555 -4.21 4.71 8.00
N GLY A 556 -4.73 4.23 6.86
CA GLY A 556 -5.69 3.13 6.83
C GLY A 556 -5.11 1.83 7.38
N TYR A 557 -3.92 1.42 6.91
CA TYR A 557 -3.26 0.21 7.41
C TYR A 557 -2.82 0.33 8.88
N SER A 558 -2.32 1.49 9.32
CA SER A 558 -1.86 1.66 10.71
C SER A 558 -3.01 1.54 11.70
N ARG A 559 -4.17 2.14 11.41
CA ARG A 559 -5.41 1.99 12.19
C ARG A 559 -5.86 0.53 12.25
N ARG A 560 -5.88 -0.17 11.11
CA ARG A 560 -6.26 -1.60 11.05
C ARG A 560 -5.34 -2.49 11.88
N PHE A 561 -4.01 -2.29 11.82
CA PHE A 561 -3.05 -3.12 12.56
C PHE A 561 -3.09 -2.93 14.07
N VAL A 562 -3.47 -1.75 14.55
CA VAL A 562 -3.44 -1.38 15.97
C VAL A 562 -4.80 -1.51 16.63
N GLY A 563 -5.84 -0.90 16.06
CA GLY A 563 -7.16 -0.81 16.68
C GLY A 563 -7.99 -2.09 16.62
N GLY A 564 -7.59 -3.07 15.79
CA GLY A 564 -8.37 -4.28 15.56
C GLY A 564 -9.74 -4.03 14.91
N VAL A 565 -9.97 -2.81 14.41
CA VAL A 565 -11.24 -2.41 13.82
C VAL A 565 -11.39 -3.08 12.46
N GLU A 566 -12.39 -3.95 12.35
CA GLU A 566 -12.97 -4.38 11.08
C GLU A 566 -13.81 -3.21 10.52
N ASP A 567 -13.15 -2.09 10.20
CA ASP A 567 -13.81 -0.96 9.56
C ASP A 567 -14.33 -1.39 8.19
N GLU A 568 -15.54 -0.94 7.85
CA GLU A 568 -16.26 -1.21 6.58
C GLU A 568 -15.55 -0.63 5.33
N VAL A 569 -14.33 -0.10 5.49
CA VAL A 569 -13.49 0.40 4.39
C VAL A 569 -12.84 -0.80 3.69
N GLY A 570 -13.12 -0.94 2.40
CA GLY A 570 -12.90 -2.17 1.63
C GLY A 570 -11.49 -2.77 1.69
N VAL A 571 -11.41 -4.08 1.50
CA VAL A 571 -10.15 -4.81 1.40
C VAL A 571 -9.41 -4.38 0.13
N ASN A 572 -8.39 -3.53 0.28
CA ASN A 572 -7.63 -2.95 -0.84
C ASN A 572 -6.89 -3.98 -1.69
N MET A 573 -6.32 -5.01 -1.06
CA MET A 573 -5.52 -6.06 -1.69
C MET A 573 -5.43 -7.23 -0.73
N THR A 574 -5.71 -8.45 -1.19
CA THR A 574 -5.61 -9.66 -0.36
C THR A 574 -4.18 -10.19 -0.33
N VAL A 575 -3.85 -11.05 0.64
CA VAL A 575 -2.47 -11.56 0.82
C VAL A 575 -1.98 -12.28 -0.44
N GLY A 576 -2.85 -13.03 -1.12
CA GLY A 576 -2.55 -13.73 -2.36
C GLY A 576 -2.34 -12.80 -3.54
N ILE A 577 -3.13 -11.74 -3.68
CA ILE A 577 -2.92 -10.72 -4.73
C ILE A 577 -1.59 -10.00 -4.52
N ALA A 578 -1.27 -9.60 -3.28
CA ALA A 578 0.02 -9.02 -2.94
C ALA A 578 1.19 -9.98 -3.22
N THR A 579 1.06 -11.25 -2.80
CA THR A 579 2.06 -12.30 -3.05
C THR A 579 2.27 -12.53 -4.56
N LYS A 580 1.21 -12.48 -5.37
CA LYS A 580 1.26 -12.58 -6.83
C LYS A 580 2.02 -11.40 -7.44
N ASP A 581 1.66 -10.16 -7.08
CA ASP A 581 2.29 -8.95 -7.61
C ASP A 581 3.77 -8.84 -7.22
N ILE A 582 4.13 -9.15 -5.97
CA ILE A 582 5.55 -9.09 -5.57
C ILE A 582 6.38 -10.26 -6.11
N LYS A 583 5.79 -11.44 -6.35
CA LYS A 583 6.42 -12.53 -7.10
C LYS A 583 6.67 -12.16 -8.57
N CYS A 584 5.72 -11.46 -9.19
CA CYS A 584 5.83 -10.91 -10.55
C CYS A 584 7.00 -9.94 -10.65
N LEU A 585 7.03 -8.91 -9.79
CA LEU A 585 8.13 -7.95 -9.67
C LEU A 585 9.48 -8.64 -9.42
N ARG A 586 9.56 -9.57 -8.46
CA ARG A 586 10.80 -10.30 -8.12
C ARG A 586 11.37 -11.06 -9.30
N ARG A 587 10.51 -11.75 -10.06
CA ARG A 587 10.90 -12.46 -11.28
C ARG A 587 11.44 -11.48 -12.33
N TRP A 588 10.74 -10.37 -12.52
CA TRP A 588 11.04 -9.40 -13.55
C TRP A 588 12.30 -8.55 -13.25
N ALA A 589 12.52 -8.16 -11.99
CA ALA A 589 13.77 -7.54 -11.54
C ALA A 589 14.98 -8.44 -11.80
N LYS A 590 14.84 -9.74 -11.56
CA LYS A 590 15.86 -10.75 -11.84
C LYS A 590 16.16 -10.90 -13.33
N THR A 591 15.15 -10.84 -14.21
CA THR A 591 15.37 -10.85 -15.67
C THR A 591 15.99 -9.54 -16.18
N SER A 592 15.68 -8.41 -15.55
CA SER A 592 16.25 -7.09 -15.86
C SER A 592 17.66 -6.85 -15.26
N GLY A 593 18.24 -7.83 -14.55
CA GLY A 593 19.55 -7.69 -13.93
C GLY A 593 19.62 -6.60 -12.85
N ALA A 594 18.48 -6.31 -12.20
CA ALA A 594 18.38 -5.35 -11.11
C ALA A 594 18.50 -6.08 -9.76
N PRO A 595 19.45 -5.70 -8.87
CA PRO A 595 19.48 -6.23 -7.51
C PRO A 595 18.35 -5.60 -6.68
N THR A 596 17.36 -6.40 -6.29
CA THR A 596 16.19 -5.93 -5.52
C THR A 596 16.07 -6.64 -4.16
N PRO A 597 17.01 -6.42 -3.22
CA PRO A 597 17.02 -7.08 -1.91
C PRO A 597 15.84 -6.71 -1.00
N VAL A 598 15.21 -5.53 -1.15
CA VAL A 598 13.98 -5.21 -0.41
C VAL A 598 12.79 -5.99 -0.99
N VAL A 599 12.69 -6.14 -2.31
CA VAL A 599 11.66 -7.02 -2.93
C VAL A 599 11.75 -8.45 -2.39
N ASP A 600 12.97 -9.00 -2.26
CA ASP A 600 13.17 -10.34 -1.67
C ASP A 600 12.67 -10.41 -0.22
N ALA A 601 13.10 -9.46 0.64
CA ALA A 601 12.73 -9.42 2.05
C ALA A 601 11.21 -9.26 2.28
N VAL A 602 10.55 -8.41 1.49
CA VAL A 602 9.11 -8.19 1.57
C VAL A 602 8.34 -9.40 1.03
N TYR A 603 8.83 -10.07 -0.03
CA TYR A 603 8.22 -11.30 -0.54
C TYR A 603 8.17 -12.40 0.52
N GLU A 604 9.22 -12.58 1.33
CA GLU A 604 9.25 -13.57 2.41
C GLU A 604 8.15 -13.32 3.46
N ASN A 605 7.94 -12.07 3.87
CA ASN A 605 6.89 -11.71 4.83
C ASN A 605 5.47 -12.03 4.31
N PHE A 606 5.18 -11.76 3.03
CA PHE A 606 3.89 -12.12 2.42
C PHE A 606 3.74 -13.63 2.19
N ALA A 607 4.81 -14.33 1.79
CA ALA A 607 4.82 -15.78 1.61
C ALA A 607 4.50 -16.53 2.91
N ILE A 608 5.10 -16.13 4.04
CA ILE A 608 4.79 -16.68 5.38
C ILE A 608 3.31 -16.46 5.74
N GLY A 609 2.73 -15.33 5.34
CA GLY A 609 1.30 -15.06 5.54
C GLY A 609 0.40 -15.99 4.73
N ASN A 610 0.78 -16.27 3.49
CA ASN A 610 0.08 -17.18 2.59
C ASN A 610 0.17 -18.64 3.07
N GLU A 611 1.36 -19.11 3.47
CA GLU A 611 1.59 -20.46 4.05
C GLU A 611 0.77 -20.71 5.32
N LYS A 612 0.52 -19.67 6.12
CA LYS A 612 -0.33 -19.74 7.32
C LYS A 612 -1.83 -19.68 7.03
N GLY A 613 -2.24 -19.71 5.76
CA GLY A 613 -3.64 -19.68 5.34
C GLY A 613 -4.33 -18.32 5.51
N TYR A 614 -3.59 -17.22 5.74
CA TYR A 614 -4.20 -15.90 5.91
C TYR A 614 -4.74 -15.30 4.61
N ASN A 615 -4.54 -15.96 3.48
CA ASN A 615 -5.26 -15.67 2.24
C ASN A 615 -6.78 -15.81 2.46
N GLY A 616 -7.23 -16.99 2.89
CA GLY A 616 -8.64 -17.33 3.10
C GLY A 616 -9.37 -16.55 4.20
N LYS A 617 -8.66 -15.95 5.17
CA LYS A 617 -9.31 -15.17 6.25
C LYS A 617 -9.83 -13.79 5.83
N TRP A 618 -9.38 -13.28 4.68
CA TRP A 618 -9.81 -11.99 4.13
C TRP A 618 -10.19 -12.05 2.64
N ASP A 619 -10.13 -13.24 2.01
CA ASP A 619 -10.53 -13.54 0.62
C ASP A 619 -12.05 -13.76 0.44
N PHE A 620 -12.92 -13.19 1.30
CA PHE A 620 -14.39 -13.34 1.20
C PHE A 620 -15.04 -12.79 -0.10
N LEU A 621 -14.26 -12.38 -1.11
CA LEU A 621 -14.74 -11.68 -2.31
C LEU A 621 -14.14 -12.14 -3.65
N LEU A 622 -13.18 -13.06 -3.72
CA LEU A 622 -12.67 -13.59 -5.00
C LEU A 622 -12.39 -15.10 -4.96
N ASP A 623 -12.93 -15.78 -5.98
CA ASP A 623 -12.66 -17.15 -6.41
C ASP A 623 -12.90 -18.28 -5.39
N ASN A 624 -14.18 -18.61 -5.19
CA ASN A 624 -14.62 -20.01 -5.08
C ASN A 624 -15.63 -20.32 -6.20
N ILE A 625 -15.67 -21.60 -6.62
CA ILE A 625 -16.37 -22.03 -7.84
C ILE A 625 -17.87 -22.12 -7.58
N THR A 626 -18.58 -21.05 -7.92
CA THR A 626 -20.05 -21.00 -7.87
C THR A 626 -20.58 -20.48 -9.20
N VAL A 627 -21.00 -21.38 -10.09
CA VAL A 627 -21.58 -21.01 -11.39
C VAL A 627 -23.05 -20.62 -11.17
N ALA A 628 -23.29 -19.34 -10.90
CA ALA A 628 -24.65 -18.80 -10.76
C ALA A 628 -25.33 -18.65 -12.13
N VAL A 629 -26.33 -19.48 -12.40
CA VAL A 629 -27.10 -19.53 -13.66
C VAL A 629 -28.37 -18.66 -13.59
N PRO A 630 -28.67 -17.79 -14.57
CA PRO A 630 -29.96 -17.10 -14.61
C PRO A 630 -31.10 -18.04 -15.06
N VAL A 631 -32.17 -18.07 -14.26
CA VAL A 631 -33.50 -18.66 -14.57
C VAL A 631 -34.24 -17.81 -15.61
N ILE A 632 -35.08 -18.33 -16.52
CA ILE A 632 -35.87 -19.57 -16.48
C ILE A 632 -35.73 -20.45 -17.75
N GLU A 633 -35.38 -19.91 -18.92
CA GLU A 633 -35.50 -20.66 -20.19
C GLU A 633 -34.20 -21.34 -20.67
N ASP A 634 -33.03 -20.99 -20.12
CA ASP A 634 -31.73 -21.46 -20.62
C ASP A 634 -30.92 -22.31 -19.62
N ILE A 635 -31.55 -22.72 -18.51
CA ILE A 635 -30.89 -23.46 -17.42
C ILE A 635 -30.28 -24.79 -17.91
N HIS A 636 -30.91 -25.46 -18.90
CA HIS A 636 -30.37 -26.68 -19.51
C HIS A 636 -29.07 -26.45 -20.28
N ARG A 637 -28.97 -25.32 -21.00
CA ARG A 637 -27.77 -24.99 -21.77
C ARG A 637 -26.61 -24.65 -20.85
N ALA A 638 -26.87 -23.88 -19.81
CA ALA A 638 -25.88 -23.46 -18.83
C ALA A 638 -25.39 -24.63 -17.96
N ILE A 639 -26.31 -25.46 -17.43
CA ILE A 639 -25.94 -26.69 -16.70
C ILE A 639 -25.22 -27.66 -17.64
N GLY A 640 -25.71 -27.87 -18.87
CA GLY A 640 -25.07 -28.75 -19.85
C GLY A 640 -23.64 -28.32 -20.20
N THR A 641 -23.40 -27.02 -20.37
CA THR A 641 -22.05 -26.47 -20.59
C THR A 641 -21.16 -26.66 -19.36
N ALA A 642 -21.63 -26.29 -18.18
CA ALA A 642 -20.87 -26.44 -16.93
C ALA A 642 -20.55 -27.90 -16.60
N VAL A 643 -21.44 -28.84 -16.94
CA VAL A 643 -21.20 -30.29 -16.82
C VAL A 643 -20.13 -30.77 -17.79
N GLU A 644 -20.15 -30.33 -19.06
CA GLU A 644 -19.15 -30.74 -20.05
C GLU A 644 -17.77 -30.12 -19.75
N GLU A 645 -17.72 -28.88 -19.25
CA GLU A 645 -16.50 -28.20 -18.78
C GLU A 645 -15.89 -28.85 -17.51
N HIS A 646 -16.66 -29.64 -16.76
CA HIS A 646 -16.27 -30.26 -15.49
C HIS A 646 -16.55 -31.77 -15.41
N LYS A 647 -16.53 -32.45 -16.55
CA LYS A 647 -16.78 -33.91 -16.66
C LYS A 647 -15.76 -34.81 -15.94
N ASP A 648 -14.68 -34.23 -15.45
CA ASP A 648 -13.66 -34.83 -14.61
C ASP A 648 -13.97 -34.77 -13.10
N LYS A 649 -15.09 -34.15 -12.70
CA LYS A 649 -15.52 -33.93 -11.30
C LYS A 649 -16.97 -34.32 -11.05
N ASP A 650 -17.31 -34.54 -9.79
CA ASP A 650 -18.70 -34.78 -9.37
C ASP A 650 -19.48 -33.45 -9.33
N VAL A 651 -20.52 -33.33 -10.16
CA VAL A 651 -21.29 -32.10 -10.32
C VAL A 651 -22.53 -32.12 -9.43
N PHE A 652 -22.71 -31.07 -8.63
CA PHE A 652 -23.87 -30.83 -7.79
C PHE A 652 -24.54 -29.51 -8.20
N ILE A 653 -25.87 -29.45 -8.13
CA ILE A 653 -26.66 -28.27 -8.47
C ILE A 653 -27.49 -27.87 -7.25
N TYR A 654 -27.27 -26.66 -6.76
CA TYR A 654 -27.98 -26.08 -5.62
C TYR A 654 -29.09 -25.15 -6.11
N PHE A 655 -30.33 -25.55 -5.91
CA PHE A 655 -31.51 -24.75 -6.24
C PHE A 655 -31.98 -23.96 -5.02
N TYR A 656 -32.04 -22.63 -5.14
CA TYR A 656 -32.34 -21.73 -4.02
C TYR A 656 -33.25 -20.56 -4.44
N ALA A 657 -33.86 -19.90 -3.46
CA ALA A 657 -34.69 -18.73 -3.70
C ALA A 657 -33.86 -17.47 -4.01
N SER A 658 -34.31 -16.67 -4.97
CA SER A 658 -33.64 -15.38 -5.27
C SER A 658 -33.74 -14.38 -4.10
N ILE A 659 -32.87 -13.37 -4.14
CA ILE A 659 -32.88 -12.25 -3.19
C ILE A 659 -34.12 -11.38 -3.42
N ASP A 660 -34.83 -11.05 -2.34
CA ASP A 660 -35.88 -10.03 -2.31
C ASP A 660 -35.24 -8.63 -2.35
N PRO A 661 -35.48 -7.81 -3.39
CA PRO A 661 -34.90 -6.47 -3.51
C PRO A 661 -35.24 -5.52 -2.36
N ALA A 662 -36.34 -5.75 -1.63
CA ALA A 662 -36.77 -4.88 -0.53
C ALA A 662 -36.03 -5.18 0.79
N THR A 663 -35.45 -6.38 0.94
CA THR A 663 -34.81 -6.81 2.20
C THR A 663 -33.33 -7.17 2.05
N GLY A 664 -32.84 -7.37 0.83
CA GLY A 664 -31.47 -7.82 0.56
C GLY A 664 -31.21 -9.27 0.97
N LYS A 665 -32.24 -10.06 1.31
CA LYS A 665 -32.15 -11.47 1.72
C LYS A 665 -32.98 -12.36 0.80
N SER A 666 -32.68 -13.66 0.76
CA SER A 666 -33.52 -14.65 0.08
C SER A 666 -34.95 -14.63 0.65
N TRP A 667 -35.96 -14.72 -0.22
CA TRP A 667 -37.37 -14.77 0.21
C TRP A 667 -37.80 -16.12 0.81
N CYS A 668 -36.95 -17.15 0.73
CA CYS A 668 -37.11 -18.42 1.45
C CYS A 668 -36.22 -18.41 2.70
N PRO A 669 -36.80 -18.55 3.92
CA PRO A 669 -36.03 -18.65 5.16
C PRO A 669 -35.04 -19.82 5.16
N ASP A 670 -35.46 -20.97 4.65
CA ASP A 670 -34.67 -22.21 4.67
C ASP A 670 -33.44 -22.10 3.76
N CYS A 671 -33.53 -21.32 2.67
CA CYS A 671 -32.37 -20.96 1.84
C CYS A 671 -31.39 -20.02 2.57
N VAL A 672 -31.87 -19.18 3.49
CA VAL A 672 -31.00 -18.29 4.30
C VAL A 672 -30.19 -19.10 5.32
N THR A 673 -30.75 -20.18 5.87
CA THR A 673 -30.05 -21.06 6.80
C THR A 673 -29.14 -22.06 6.09
N ALA A 674 -29.64 -22.73 5.04
CA ALA A 674 -28.89 -23.79 4.35
C ALA A 674 -27.76 -23.26 3.45
N GLY A 675 -27.94 -22.12 2.77
CA GLY A 675 -26.95 -21.58 1.81
C GLY A 675 -25.53 -21.54 2.37
N PRO A 676 -25.28 -20.84 3.50
CA PRO A 676 -23.96 -20.78 4.13
C PRO A 676 -23.38 -22.16 4.49
N VAL A 677 -24.21 -23.13 4.87
CA VAL A 677 -23.76 -24.49 5.24
C VAL A 677 -23.34 -25.29 4.01
N VAL A 678 -24.12 -25.20 2.93
CA VAL A 678 -23.81 -25.82 1.63
C VAL A 678 -22.51 -25.21 1.07
N ASP A 679 -22.40 -23.88 1.03
CA ASP A 679 -21.22 -23.16 0.55
C ASP A 679 -19.97 -23.53 1.36
N GLU A 680 -20.04 -23.51 2.70
CA GLU A 680 -18.91 -23.85 3.56
C GLU A 680 -18.48 -25.32 3.38
N TYR A 681 -19.42 -26.24 3.16
CA TYR A 681 -19.10 -27.65 2.93
C TYR A 681 -18.39 -27.85 1.58
N PHE A 682 -18.96 -27.35 0.48
CA PHE A 682 -18.39 -27.54 -0.86
C PHE A 682 -17.07 -26.78 -1.05
N SER A 683 -16.81 -25.71 -0.30
CA SER A 683 -15.51 -25.01 -0.28
C SER A 683 -14.33 -25.88 0.21
N LYS A 684 -14.61 -27.06 0.80
CA LYS A 684 -13.61 -27.98 1.37
C LYS A 684 -13.38 -29.24 0.53
N ILE A 685 -13.91 -29.30 -0.71
CA ILE A 685 -13.89 -30.49 -1.56
C ILE A 685 -13.28 -30.19 -2.93
N ASP A 686 -12.11 -30.75 -3.21
CA ASP A 686 -11.38 -30.51 -4.46
C ASP A 686 -11.98 -31.24 -5.68
N ASN A 687 -12.67 -32.36 -5.48
CA ASN A 687 -13.17 -33.26 -6.54
C ASN A 687 -14.65 -33.05 -6.93
N ALA A 688 -15.29 -31.99 -6.43
CA ALA A 688 -16.68 -31.66 -6.71
C ALA A 688 -16.82 -30.26 -7.32
N VAL A 689 -17.95 -29.99 -7.96
CA VAL A 689 -18.36 -28.68 -8.45
C VAL A 689 -19.78 -28.38 -8.00
N LEU A 690 -19.99 -27.17 -7.45
CA LEU A 690 -21.31 -26.67 -7.09
C LEU A 690 -21.80 -25.65 -8.14
N ILE A 691 -22.98 -25.90 -8.70
CA ILE A 691 -23.66 -25.01 -9.65
C ILE A 691 -24.85 -24.37 -8.95
N ASP A 692 -24.88 -23.04 -8.92
CA ASP A 692 -25.96 -22.28 -8.28
C ASP A 692 -27.09 -22.00 -9.27
N ALA A 693 -28.28 -22.47 -8.95
CA ALA A 693 -29.47 -22.36 -9.76
C ALA A 693 -30.60 -21.66 -8.97
N PRO A 694 -30.65 -20.31 -8.92
CA PRO A 694 -31.77 -19.62 -8.33
C PRO A 694 -33.09 -20.05 -9.02
N VAL A 695 -34.20 -20.12 -8.29
CA VAL A 695 -35.52 -20.47 -8.86
C VAL A 695 -36.38 -19.24 -9.21
N GLY A 696 -35.80 -18.04 -9.09
CA GLY A 696 -36.47 -16.78 -9.40
C GLY A 696 -37.21 -16.20 -8.19
N ASP A 697 -38.10 -15.25 -8.45
CA ASP A 697 -38.89 -14.58 -7.42
C ASP A 697 -40.02 -15.47 -6.85
N ARG A 698 -40.52 -15.09 -5.66
CA ARG A 698 -41.52 -15.88 -4.92
C ARG A 698 -42.83 -16.08 -5.70
N PRO A 699 -43.36 -15.09 -6.47
CA PRO A 699 -44.49 -15.33 -7.37
C PRO A 699 -44.22 -16.40 -8.43
N LYS A 700 -43.09 -16.33 -9.16
CA LYS A 700 -42.74 -17.32 -10.19
C LYS A 700 -42.60 -18.72 -9.61
N TRP A 701 -41.89 -18.90 -8.49
CA TRP A 701 -41.72 -20.22 -7.88
C TRP A 701 -43.03 -20.83 -7.36
N LYS A 702 -43.99 -19.99 -6.96
CA LYS A 702 -45.33 -20.41 -6.52
C LYS A 702 -46.27 -20.79 -7.66
N ASP A 703 -45.94 -20.51 -8.91
CA ASP A 703 -46.71 -21.00 -10.05
C ASP A 703 -46.64 -22.55 -10.10
N PRO A 704 -47.79 -23.26 -10.07
CA PRO A 704 -47.81 -24.72 -10.24
C PRO A 704 -47.19 -25.19 -11.56
N ASN A 705 -47.13 -24.33 -12.58
CA ASN A 705 -46.54 -24.61 -13.90
C ASN A 705 -45.06 -24.23 -14.00
N HIS A 706 -44.41 -23.79 -12.91
CA HIS A 706 -42.99 -23.44 -12.93
C HIS A 706 -42.14 -24.59 -13.49
N PHE A 707 -41.39 -24.33 -14.56
CA PHE A 707 -40.73 -25.35 -15.39
C PHE A 707 -39.91 -26.39 -14.59
N LEU A 708 -39.15 -25.97 -13.58
CA LEU A 708 -38.37 -26.89 -12.72
C LEU A 708 -39.22 -27.93 -11.95
N ARG A 709 -40.53 -27.72 -11.78
CA ARG A 709 -41.46 -28.67 -11.14
C ARG A 709 -41.85 -29.81 -12.08
N HIS A 710 -41.73 -29.59 -13.39
CA HIS A 710 -42.12 -30.52 -14.46
C HIS A 710 -40.92 -31.00 -15.29
N ASP A 711 -39.73 -30.51 -14.96
CA ASP A 711 -38.49 -30.83 -15.64
C ASP A 711 -38.19 -32.34 -15.67
N SER A 712 -37.67 -32.83 -16.80
CA SER A 712 -37.43 -34.28 -16.98
C SER A 712 -36.10 -34.78 -16.41
N VAL A 713 -35.20 -33.88 -15.98
CA VAL A 713 -33.82 -34.18 -15.59
C VAL A 713 -33.52 -33.82 -14.13
N VAL A 714 -33.99 -32.67 -13.64
CA VAL A 714 -33.69 -32.16 -12.28
C VAL A 714 -34.90 -32.09 -11.34
N LYS A 715 -36.13 -32.17 -11.87
CA LYS A 715 -37.44 -32.09 -11.18
C LYS A 715 -37.40 -31.77 -9.67
N ILE A 716 -37.58 -30.51 -9.29
CA ILE A 716 -37.58 -30.08 -7.89
C ILE A 716 -38.97 -29.61 -7.42
N THR A 717 -39.33 -29.95 -6.18
CA THR A 717 -40.63 -29.59 -5.57
C THR A 717 -40.52 -28.49 -4.51
N ALA A 718 -39.35 -28.29 -3.92
CA ALA A 718 -39.07 -27.33 -2.85
C ALA A 718 -37.76 -26.55 -3.12
N VAL A 719 -37.51 -25.51 -2.32
CA VAL A 719 -36.20 -24.85 -2.22
C VAL A 719 -35.90 -24.59 -0.73
N PRO A 720 -34.66 -24.75 -0.26
CA PRO A 720 -33.47 -25.16 -1.02
C PRO A 720 -33.57 -26.64 -1.47
N THR A 721 -32.93 -26.98 -2.59
CA THR A 721 -32.76 -28.37 -3.05
C THR A 721 -31.38 -28.55 -3.67
N LEU A 722 -30.57 -29.44 -3.11
CA LEU A 722 -29.28 -29.85 -3.68
C LEU A 722 -29.45 -31.16 -4.47
N VAL A 723 -29.03 -31.17 -5.74
CA VAL A 723 -29.15 -32.31 -6.66
C VAL A 723 -27.76 -32.79 -7.05
N HIS A 724 -27.47 -34.10 -6.93
CA HIS A 724 -26.28 -34.68 -7.52
C HIS A 724 -26.53 -35.02 -9.00
N TRP A 725 -25.69 -34.53 -9.90
CA TRP A 725 -25.96 -34.59 -11.34
C TRP A 725 -25.86 -36.00 -11.92
N SER A 726 -24.93 -36.83 -11.44
CA SER A 726 -24.71 -38.17 -12.01
C SER A 726 -25.76 -39.18 -11.52
N THR A 727 -26.10 -39.17 -10.22
CA THR A 727 -27.07 -40.11 -9.62
C THR A 727 -28.52 -39.61 -9.62
N LYS A 728 -28.74 -38.31 -9.88
CA LYS A 728 -30.03 -37.61 -9.74
C LYS A 728 -30.64 -37.66 -8.34
N SER A 729 -29.87 -38.03 -7.31
CA SER A 729 -30.32 -37.96 -5.92
C SER A 729 -30.49 -36.51 -5.47
N GLN A 730 -31.46 -36.26 -4.58
CA GLN A 730 -31.77 -34.94 -4.06
C GLN A 730 -31.68 -34.89 -2.53
N LEU A 731 -31.30 -33.73 -2.01
CA LEU A 731 -31.36 -33.32 -0.61
C LEU A 731 -32.21 -32.05 -0.57
N VAL A 732 -33.20 -31.95 0.32
CA VAL A 732 -34.25 -30.91 0.24
C VAL A 732 -34.44 -30.20 1.57
N GLU A 733 -34.79 -28.91 1.51
CA GLU A 733 -35.19 -28.08 2.65
C GLU A 733 -34.17 -28.21 3.80
N ASN A 734 -34.63 -28.53 5.01
CA ASN A 734 -33.80 -28.60 6.22
C ASN A 734 -32.79 -29.78 6.21
N ASP A 735 -32.83 -30.67 5.23
CA ASP A 735 -31.76 -31.65 5.07
C ASP A 735 -30.49 -31.02 4.45
N CYS A 736 -30.60 -29.85 3.81
CA CYS A 736 -29.47 -29.11 3.23
C CYS A 736 -28.61 -28.37 4.29
N GLU A 737 -29.15 -28.09 5.48
CA GLU A 737 -28.42 -27.50 6.61
C GLU A 737 -27.81 -28.56 7.56
N ASP A 738 -28.12 -29.84 7.37
CA ASP A 738 -27.62 -30.95 8.19
C ASP A 738 -26.29 -31.48 7.61
N LEU A 739 -25.17 -31.03 8.18
CA LEU A 739 -23.82 -31.45 7.79
C LEU A 739 -23.63 -32.98 7.74
N ALA A 740 -24.31 -33.76 8.59
CA ALA A 740 -24.16 -35.22 8.60
C ALA A 740 -24.94 -35.89 7.45
N LYS A 741 -26.10 -35.33 7.07
CA LYS A 741 -26.82 -35.75 5.87
C LYS A 741 -26.09 -35.32 4.61
N LEU A 742 -25.54 -34.10 4.59
CA LEU A 742 -24.83 -33.55 3.44
C LEU A 742 -23.51 -34.29 3.17
N ASP A 743 -22.77 -34.66 4.23
CA ASP A 743 -21.60 -35.54 4.13
C ASP A 743 -21.95 -36.93 3.58
N LYS A 744 -23.05 -37.51 4.06
CA LYS A 744 -23.57 -38.80 3.58
C LYS A 744 -24.13 -38.73 2.16
N PHE A 745 -24.62 -37.57 1.72
CA PHE A 745 -25.14 -37.33 0.38
C PHE A 745 -23.99 -37.26 -0.64
N VAL A 746 -22.94 -36.48 -0.34
CA VAL A 746 -21.78 -36.32 -1.22
C VAL A 746 -20.89 -37.57 -1.24
N LYS A 747 -20.75 -38.32 -0.13
CA LYS A 747 -20.00 -39.60 -0.10
C LYS A 747 -20.75 -40.81 -0.68
N ARG A 748 -21.99 -40.62 -1.14
CA ARG A 748 -22.80 -41.65 -1.84
C ARG A 748 -22.98 -41.37 -3.33
N ALA A 749 -22.33 -40.32 -3.83
CA ALA A 749 -22.27 -39.92 -5.23
C ALA A 749 -21.62 -40.99 -6.11
#